data_AF-A0A3D5KID0-F1
#
_entry.id   AF-A0A3D5KID0-F1
#
_cell.length_a   1.000
_cell.length_b   1.000
_cell.length_c   1.000
_cell.angle_alpha   90.00
_cell.angle_beta   90.00
_cell.angle_gamma   90.00
#
_symmetry.space_group_name_H-M   'P 1'
#
loop_
_entity.id
_entity.type
_entity.pdbx_description
1 polymer ?
#
loop_
_entity_poly.entity_id
_entity_poly.type
_entity_poly.pdbx_seq_one_letter_code
_entity_poly.pdbx_strand_id
1 'polypeptide(L)'
;MAKSSMTAGETSLQAIANKVTEVTMLKVSLAPQTDTSFMLKAPLIHPMQALENCYQKVIREAVRLEKNPEKHRDVVSSKLNEYFLLDAGEPGLINSPEGSDAMLEESFQTASELLSKIKYIAKTSIDSNMVITAEEMSEIKNQLQLVMSTCQNVVAEFEEIRLTMGVDIESISILSEASNYLKNALVEMNSITDWKSILALTIGNLRNAMGLLERMLEGLACVQIFHVIDTFYLYRLLVRYRIESNDPISAEDKMKVSSELTGILNNGNPEAKDRSWLADWLKEKMRNIDSDLKQLGDIHFHLKGGRALEYVRRLPENGRNDWDTSALINPELSAEQWYSKFTSLHNLLVLRLRRYKREYFVLINKHADYLLETLDVKPNEQPEMNPDANLFEDDELEAAAEEFDEIDLRVAKVNANSQSDDDYLPSLKNREMFFPKDSVGCKAELIDIGIPRRDTVQAFSHWHHIGPGIIRKEWTANIPVPDHRYYIDEYLMMIRDAFEVPAKKLEKRISRLASFLTLGAEDNDPICNMDTVIQHARTLVSEAGLNKSLAAIAKEPIAVQRMMTILFEEFVMAYELDKRPGLRGSFDDFVAKISATPGTMEQYIGAYPDCINDALVHLTDNDKVVLKWIAFSQALSNTFQAHLREKASVFGFGLNLSTGLKPIGSALERSTALKHFIKWLYSESVFNPADELEVQFAIAGSFAAFLHADYASTRLPADFIKQLEEELDPVDVIEIKVFCHPIRLKDAKPDIVWESLFETPLKSYCEQYNPPFDIQRDGNTAYIVWRENISIGEMSYKPLVARIRIVTEGWPQLSYVWGYPVLSLSDLIQEYFLKAGTQTEEFKTVKSLSQTANLLKGILTYFEAGELND
;
A
#
# COMPACT_ATOMS: atom_id res chain seq x y z
N MET A 1 -17.49 17.74 -39.92
CA MET A 1 -17.56 17.04 -38.62
C MET A 1 -19.01 16.97 -38.21
N ALA A 2 -19.66 15.81 -38.38
CA ALA A 2 -20.93 15.57 -37.70
C ALA A 2 -20.61 15.48 -36.20
N LYS A 3 -21.33 16.22 -35.35
CA LYS A 3 -21.32 15.96 -33.91
C LYS A 3 -21.84 14.54 -33.74
N SER A 4 -20.93 13.59 -33.50
CA SER A 4 -21.28 12.20 -33.22
C SER A 4 -22.18 12.19 -31.99
N SER A 5 -23.35 11.57 -32.08
CA SER A 5 -24.25 11.39 -30.94
C SER A 5 -23.55 10.58 -29.85
N MET A 6 -23.85 10.89 -28.59
CA MET A 6 -23.39 10.10 -27.46
C MET A 6 -23.87 8.65 -27.60
N THR A 7 -23.06 7.69 -27.17
CA THR A 7 -23.53 6.30 -27.03
C THR A 7 -24.62 6.22 -25.96
N ALA A 8 -25.39 5.13 -25.96
CA ALA A 8 -26.37 4.89 -24.90
C ALA A 8 -25.70 4.82 -23.52
N GLY A 9 -24.51 4.22 -23.45
CA GLY A 9 -23.69 4.20 -22.24
C GLY A 9 -23.20 5.57 -21.76
N GLU A 10 -22.63 6.40 -22.65
CA GLU A 10 -22.23 7.78 -22.34
C GLU A 10 -23.43 8.59 -21.82
N THR A 11 -24.59 8.43 -22.45
CA THR A 11 -25.83 9.10 -22.05
C THR A 11 -26.25 8.70 -20.63
N SER A 12 -26.13 7.41 -20.31
CA SER A 12 -26.50 6.86 -19.00
C SER A 12 -25.55 7.30 -17.90
N LEU A 13 -24.24 7.34 -18.16
CA LEU A 13 -23.25 7.86 -17.21
C LEU A 13 -23.38 9.38 -17.01
N GLN A 14 -23.74 10.13 -18.06
CA GLN A 14 -24.07 11.55 -17.92
C GLN A 14 -25.36 11.75 -17.11
N ALA A 15 -26.33 10.84 -17.17
CA ALA A 15 -27.52 10.89 -16.32
C ALA A 15 -27.17 10.69 -14.82
N ILE A 16 -26.20 9.83 -14.49
CA ILE A 16 -25.65 9.74 -13.12
C ILE A 16 -25.08 11.10 -12.67
N ALA A 17 -24.27 11.75 -13.50
CA ALA A 17 -23.72 13.08 -13.18
C ALA A 17 -24.82 14.13 -12.96
N ASN A 18 -25.87 14.10 -13.77
CA ASN A 18 -27.03 14.97 -13.59
C ASN A 18 -27.72 14.69 -12.25
N LYS A 19 -27.83 13.42 -11.84
CA LYS A 19 -28.42 13.05 -10.55
C LYS A 19 -27.61 13.54 -9.36
N VAL A 20 -26.29 13.40 -9.42
CA VAL A 20 -25.39 13.95 -8.39
C VAL A 20 -25.46 15.47 -8.36
N THR A 21 -25.62 16.12 -9.52
CA THR A 21 -25.83 17.57 -9.60
C THR A 21 -27.08 18.00 -8.83
N GLU A 22 -28.19 17.24 -8.94
CA GLU A 22 -29.42 17.51 -8.18
C GLU A 22 -29.22 17.38 -6.67
N VAL A 23 -28.45 16.40 -6.21
CA VAL A 23 -28.24 16.10 -4.78
C VAL A 23 -27.24 17.05 -4.13
N THR A 24 -26.15 17.34 -4.82
CA THR A 24 -25.02 18.13 -4.31
C THR A 24 -25.11 19.62 -4.62
N MET A 25 -25.98 20.01 -5.56
CA MET A 25 -26.09 21.37 -6.11
C MET A 25 -24.82 21.86 -6.83
N LEU A 26 -23.87 20.97 -7.12
CA LEU A 26 -22.65 21.24 -7.88
C LEU A 26 -22.81 20.70 -9.30
N LYS A 27 -22.46 21.49 -10.32
CA LYS A 27 -22.61 21.05 -11.70
C LYS A 27 -21.57 19.98 -12.04
N VAL A 28 -22.02 18.76 -12.30
CA VAL A 28 -21.17 17.62 -12.66
C VAL A 28 -21.40 17.20 -14.10
N SER A 29 -20.33 16.89 -14.84
CA SER A 29 -20.38 16.36 -16.20
C SER A 29 -19.43 15.18 -16.39
N LEU A 30 -19.76 14.29 -17.34
CA LEU A 30 -18.87 13.19 -17.73
C LEU A 30 -17.62 13.76 -18.40
N ALA A 31 -16.44 13.33 -17.95
CA ALA A 31 -15.16 13.74 -18.51
C ALA A 31 -14.66 12.72 -19.57
N PRO A 32 -13.64 13.07 -20.37
CA PRO A 32 -12.95 12.09 -21.21
C PRO A 32 -12.33 10.96 -20.36
N GLN A 33 -12.46 9.71 -20.83
CA GLN A 33 -12.00 8.51 -20.12
C GLN A 33 -10.58 8.11 -20.55
N THR A 34 -9.62 9.02 -20.42
CA THR A 34 -8.22 8.77 -20.81
C THR A 34 -7.48 7.98 -19.73
N ASP A 35 -6.75 6.94 -20.15
CA ASP A 35 -5.87 6.18 -19.25
C ASP A 35 -4.63 7.02 -18.90
N THR A 36 -4.21 6.98 -17.64
CA THR A 36 -3.11 7.83 -17.16
C THR A 36 -2.22 7.08 -16.17
N SER A 37 -0.92 7.31 -16.27
CA SER A 37 0.09 6.77 -15.39
C SER A 37 0.93 7.91 -14.80
N PHE A 38 1.04 7.94 -13.48
CA PHE A 38 1.73 8.97 -12.71
C PHE A 38 3.01 8.37 -12.16
N MET A 39 4.14 8.79 -12.76
CA MET A 39 5.46 8.23 -12.52
C MET A 39 6.40 9.23 -11.82
N LEU A 40 7.32 8.70 -11.01
CA LEU A 40 8.41 9.47 -10.41
C LEU A 40 9.47 9.76 -11.48
N LYS A 41 9.56 11.02 -11.92
CA LYS A 41 10.47 11.44 -13.00
C LYS A 41 11.95 11.53 -12.63
N ALA A 42 12.32 11.42 -11.34
CA ALA A 42 13.67 11.71 -10.88
C ALA A 42 14.34 10.49 -10.20
N PRO A 43 15.51 10.04 -10.70
CA PRO A 43 16.32 8.99 -10.05
C PRO A 43 16.74 9.31 -8.60
N LEU A 44 16.79 10.60 -8.26
CA LEU A 44 17.15 11.15 -6.94
C LEU A 44 16.03 11.11 -5.89
N ILE A 45 14.86 10.56 -6.20
CA ILE A 45 13.74 10.34 -5.26
C ILE A 45 13.08 8.96 -5.49
N HIS A 46 13.79 8.06 -6.18
CA HIS A 46 13.23 6.80 -6.64
C HIS A 46 13.14 5.77 -5.49
N PRO A 47 12.12 4.90 -5.39
CA PRO A 47 11.96 3.88 -4.34
C PRO A 47 13.19 3.03 -3.99
N MET A 48 14.17 2.95 -4.88
CA MET A 48 15.41 2.20 -4.64
C MET A 48 16.40 2.90 -3.69
N GLN A 49 15.99 3.97 -3.01
CA GLN A 49 16.93 4.95 -2.48
C GLN A 49 17.62 4.65 -1.16
N ALA A 50 17.30 3.59 -0.43
CA ALA A 50 18.09 3.34 0.78
C ALA A 50 18.31 1.90 1.24
N LEU A 51 17.65 0.89 0.65
CA LEU A 51 17.83 -0.50 1.10
C LEU A 51 18.16 -1.47 -0.03
N GLU A 52 18.34 -0.95 -1.23
CA GLU A 52 18.43 -1.74 -2.44
C GLU A 52 19.83 -1.62 -3.03
N ASN A 53 20.82 -1.73 -2.14
CA ASN A 53 22.24 -1.54 -2.43
C ASN A 53 22.72 -2.44 -3.58
N CYS A 54 22.09 -3.58 -3.85
CA CYS A 54 22.38 -4.40 -5.02
C CYS A 54 21.95 -3.75 -6.33
N TYR A 55 20.79 -3.08 -6.38
CA TYR A 55 20.27 -2.39 -7.55
C TYR A 55 20.88 -1.00 -7.73
N GLN A 56 21.09 -0.28 -6.63
CA GLN A 56 21.94 0.91 -6.66
C GLN A 56 23.35 0.55 -7.12
N LYS A 57 23.91 -0.60 -6.71
CA LYS A 57 25.18 -1.09 -7.23
C LYS A 57 25.10 -1.45 -8.71
N VAL A 58 24.04 -2.10 -9.20
CA VAL A 58 23.84 -2.36 -10.63
C VAL A 58 23.83 -1.05 -11.43
N ILE A 59 23.12 -0.03 -10.95
CA ILE A 59 23.08 1.30 -11.57
C ILE A 59 24.45 2.00 -11.44
N ARG A 60 25.06 2.02 -10.24
CA ARG A 60 26.38 2.61 -9.98
C ARG A 60 27.46 1.94 -10.82
N GLU A 61 27.42 0.62 -11.00
CA GLU A 61 28.34 -0.14 -11.85
C GLU A 61 28.12 0.18 -13.33
N ALA A 62 26.87 0.27 -13.78
CA ALA A 62 26.53 0.66 -15.15
C ALA A 62 27.03 2.07 -15.50
N VAL A 63 27.14 2.94 -14.50
CA VAL A 63 27.49 4.36 -14.68
C VAL A 63 28.92 4.68 -14.19
N ARG A 64 29.62 3.72 -13.57
CA ARG A 64 30.92 3.88 -12.87
C ARG A 64 32.00 4.59 -13.68
N LEU A 65 31.94 4.51 -15.01
CA LEU A 65 32.93 5.06 -15.93
C LEU A 65 32.42 6.28 -16.72
N GLU A 66 31.14 6.64 -16.57
CA GLU A 66 30.53 7.74 -17.33
C GLU A 66 30.67 9.06 -16.56
N LYS A 67 31.46 9.97 -17.13
CA LYS A 67 31.78 11.28 -16.53
C LYS A 67 30.92 12.40 -17.08
N ASN A 68 30.15 12.17 -18.15
CA ASN A 68 29.24 13.15 -18.71
C ASN A 68 27.90 13.14 -17.96
N PRO A 69 27.46 14.26 -17.35
CA PRO A 69 26.21 14.32 -16.59
C PRO A 69 24.93 13.96 -17.36
N GLU A 70 24.85 14.26 -18.66
CA GLU A 70 23.69 13.93 -19.49
C GLU A 70 23.66 12.43 -19.79
N LYS A 71 24.78 11.87 -20.24
CA LYS A 71 24.90 10.41 -20.48
C LYS A 71 24.77 9.60 -19.20
N HIS A 72 25.26 10.13 -18.09
CA HIS A 72 25.09 9.55 -16.76
C HIS A 72 23.59 9.45 -16.43
N ARG A 73 22.80 10.50 -16.68
CA ARG A 73 21.34 10.45 -16.51
C ARG A 73 20.70 9.45 -17.45
N ASP A 74 21.09 9.41 -18.72
CA ASP A 74 20.51 8.48 -19.71
C ASP A 74 20.77 7.00 -19.35
N VAL A 75 21.99 6.66 -18.91
CA VAL A 75 22.33 5.29 -18.49
C VAL A 75 21.61 4.91 -17.19
N VAL A 76 21.50 5.82 -16.23
CA VAL A 76 20.71 5.62 -15.00
C VAL A 76 19.24 5.37 -15.35
N SER A 77 18.65 6.23 -16.19
CA SER A 77 17.26 6.10 -16.63
C SER A 77 17.03 4.80 -17.39
N SER A 78 17.92 4.43 -18.31
CA SER A 78 17.84 3.17 -19.05
C SER A 78 17.88 1.94 -18.14
N LYS A 79 18.68 1.98 -17.06
CA LYS A 79 18.75 0.86 -16.09
C LYS A 79 17.59 0.83 -15.11
N LEU A 80 17.04 1.98 -14.74
CA LEU A 80 15.81 2.05 -13.95
C LEU A 80 14.59 1.59 -14.75
N ASN A 81 14.56 1.87 -16.06
CA ASN A 81 13.50 1.42 -16.97
C ASN A 81 13.39 -0.11 -17.08
N GLU A 82 14.42 -0.86 -16.67
CA GLU A 82 14.35 -2.32 -16.57
C GLU A 82 13.48 -2.78 -15.39
N TYR A 83 13.08 -1.91 -14.47
CA TYR A 83 12.32 -2.30 -13.28
C TYR A 83 11.06 -1.46 -13.08
N PHE A 84 11.00 -0.27 -13.70
CA PHE A 84 9.92 0.69 -13.53
C PHE A 84 9.66 1.48 -14.82
N LEU A 85 8.48 2.09 -14.92
CA LEU A 85 8.20 3.12 -15.92
C LEU A 85 8.61 4.49 -15.34
N LEU A 86 9.41 5.26 -16.07
CA LEU A 86 9.87 6.59 -15.65
C LEU A 86 9.04 7.74 -16.24
N ASP A 87 8.41 7.51 -17.39
CA ASP A 87 7.63 8.52 -18.08
C ASP A 87 6.15 8.44 -17.68
N ALA A 88 5.60 9.59 -17.28
CA ALA A 88 4.17 9.74 -17.07
C ALA A 88 3.45 9.79 -18.43
N GLY A 89 2.29 9.16 -18.55
CA GLY A 89 1.57 9.05 -19.82
C GLY A 89 0.55 7.93 -19.80
N GLU A 90 0.41 7.18 -20.89
CA GLU A 90 -0.45 5.99 -20.89
C GLU A 90 0.18 4.86 -20.04
N PRO A 91 -0.63 4.00 -19.40
CA PRO A 91 -0.14 2.79 -18.74
C PRO A 91 0.66 1.88 -19.69
N GLY A 92 1.96 1.73 -19.45
CA GLY A 92 2.82 0.82 -20.22
C GLY A 92 3.02 -0.54 -19.56
N LEU A 93 3.70 -1.45 -20.25
CA LEU A 93 4.22 -2.70 -19.68
C LEU A 93 5.70 -2.53 -19.33
N ILE A 94 6.18 -3.21 -18.28
CA ILE A 94 7.59 -3.23 -17.87
C ILE A 94 8.28 -4.46 -18.49
N ASN A 95 9.47 -4.28 -19.09
CA ASN A 95 10.25 -5.35 -19.72
C ASN A 95 9.48 -6.27 -20.68
N SER A 96 8.62 -5.70 -21.52
CA SER A 96 8.02 -6.45 -22.62
C SER A 96 9.12 -7.05 -23.50
N PRO A 97 9.16 -8.39 -23.72
CA PRO A 97 10.10 -9.00 -24.65
C PRO A 97 10.03 -8.31 -26.02
N GLU A 98 11.17 -8.08 -26.68
CA GLU A 98 11.14 -7.63 -28.08
C GLU A 98 10.30 -8.61 -28.91
N GLY A 99 9.16 -8.15 -29.42
CA GLY A 99 8.20 -8.97 -30.17
C GLY A 99 7.11 -9.66 -29.35
N SER A 100 6.95 -9.38 -28.05
CA SER A 100 5.65 -9.62 -27.39
C SER A 100 4.60 -8.74 -28.06
N ASP A 101 3.39 -9.26 -28.28
CA ASP A 101 2.29 -8.52 -28.93
C ASP A 101 2.22 -7.10 -28.35
N ALA A 102 2.52 -6.11 -29.19
CA ALA A 102 2.41 -4.70 -28.80
C ALA A 102 1.01 -4.46 -28.25
N MET A 103 0.87 -3.56 -27.27
CA MET A 103 -0.45 -3.31 -26.70
C MET A 103 -1.42 -2.93 -27.82
N LEU A 104 -2.67 -3.38 -27.74
CA LEU A 104 -3.65 -3.15 -28.80
C LEU A 104 -3.80 -1.65 -29.09
N GLU A 105 -3.75 -0.81 -28.05
CA GLU A 105 -3.76 0.66 -28.15
C GLU A 105 -2.55 1.20 -28.93
N GLU A 106 -1.33 0.74 -28.62
CA GLU A 106 -0.10 1.15 -29.32
C GLU A 106 -0.14 0.75 -30.80
N SER A 107 -0.59 -0.47 -31.08
CA SER A 107 -0.79 -0.99 -32.43
C SER A 107 -1.82 -0.15 -33.19
N PHE A 108 -2.91 0.22 -32.52
CA PHE A 108 -3.98 1.04 -33.08
C PHE A 108 -3.54 2.48 -33.37
N GLN A 109 -2.79 3.09 -32.44
CA GLN A 109 -2.20 4.42 -32.61
C GLN A 109 -1.22 4.44 -33.80
N THR A 110 -0.33 3.45 -33.88
CA THR A 110 0.58 3.26 -35.03
C THR A 110 -0.18 3.15 -36.34
N ALA A 111 -1.29 2.39 -36.36
CA ALA A 111 -2.15 2.27 -37.53
C ALA A 111 -2.85 3.59 -37.89
N SER A 112 -3.23 4.40 -36.90
CA SER A 112 -3.88 5.71 -37.08
C SER A 112 -2.93 6.74 -37.69
N GLU A 113 -1.68 6.76 -37.22
CA GLU A 113 -0.60 7.57 -37.77
C GLU A 113 -0.26 7.15 -39.20
N LEU A 114 -0.18 5.84 -39.45
CA LEU A 114 0.03 5.30 -40.78
C LEU A 114 -1.09 5.69 -41.75
N LEU A 115 -2.36 5.58 -41.33
CA LEU A 115 -3.50 6.01 -42.14
C LEU A 115 -3.44 7.52 -42.45
N SER A 116 -3.07 8.34 -41.46
CA SER A 116 -2.91 9.79 -41.62
C SER A 116 -1.79 10.14 -42.60
N LYS A 117 -0.68 9.41 -42.56
CA LYS A 117 0.43 9.52 -43.51
C LYS A 117 0.00 9.13 -44.93
N ILE A 118 -0.71 8.02 -45.09
CA ILE A 118 -1.23 7.58 -46.40
C ILE A 118 -2.20 8.62 -46.97
N LYS A 119 -3.10 9.15 -46.14
CA LYS A 119 -4.02 10.23 -46.53
C LYS A 119 -3.26 11.46 -47.02
N TYR A 120 -2.22 11.88 -46.29
CA TYR A 120 -1.39 13.02 -46.68
C TYR A 120 -0.69 12.78 -48.02
N ILE A 121 -0.05 11.62 -48.19
CA ILE A 121 0.61 11.24 -49.45
C ILE A 121 -0.39 11.27 -50.60
N ALA A 122 -1.54 10.59 -50.45
CA ALA A 122 -2.55 10.53 -51.49
C ALA A 122 -3.09 11.91 -51.88
N LYS A 123 -3.33 12.79 -50.91
CA LYS A 123 -3.77 14.17 -51.17
C LYS A 123 -2.71 14.97 -51.93
N THR A 124 -1.46 14.96 -51.46
CA THR A 124 -0.35 15.69 -52.11
C THR A 124 -0.07 15.18 -53.52
N SER A 125 -0.16 13.87 -53.74
CA SER A 125 0.01 13.25 -55.06
C SER A 125 -1.12 13.63 -56.02
N ILE A 126 -2.37 13.75 -55.54
CA ILE A 126 -3.50 14.25 -56.35
C ILE A 126 -3.29 15.73 -56.71
N ASP A 127 -2.96 16.56 -55.73
CA ASP A 127 -2.75 18.00 -55.93
C ASP A 127 -1.58 18.27 -56.90
N SER A 128 -0.60 17.37 -56.94
CA SER A 128 0.56 17.42 -57.83
C SER A 128 0.36 16.69 -59.17
N ASN A 129 -0.84 16.15 -59.47
CA ASN A 129 -1.15 15.35 -60.66
C ASN A 129 -0.19 14.16 -60.91
N MET A 130 0.30 13.51 -59.86
CA MET A 130 1.18 12.34 -59.96
C MET A 130 0.37 11.08 -60.32
N VAL A 131 0.97 10.20 -61.12
CA VAL A 131 0.43 8.85 -61.40
C VAL A 131 1.11 7.87 -60.47
N ILE A 132 0.32 7.05 -59.78
CA ILE A 132 0.85 6.01 -58.88
C ILE A 132 1.55 4.91 -59.68
N THR A 133 2.76 4.53 -59.25
CA THR A 133 3.50 3.40 -59.83
C THR A 133 3.00 2.07 -59.26
N ALA A 134 3.32 0.96 -59.92
CA ALA A 134 2.96 -0.38 -59.42
C ALA A 134 3.62 -0.71 -58.07
N GLU A 135 4.84 -0.23 -57.84
CA GLU A 135 5.59 -0.42 -56.60
C GLU A 135 4.97 0.39 -55.45
N GLU A 136 4.67 1.68 -55.68
CA GLU A 136 3.95 2.52 -54.70
C GLU A 136 2.56 1.97 -54.38
N MET A 137 1.84 1.48 -55.39
CA MET A 137 0.53 0.85 -55.18
C MET A 137 0.64 -0.39 -54.29
N SER A 138 1.66 -1.22 -54.51
CA SER A 138 1.91 -2.41 -53.69
C SER A 138 2.23 -2.02 -52.25
N GLU A 139 3.10 -1.04 -52.05
CA GLU A 139 3.50 -0.57 -50.71
C GLU A 139 2.31 0.02 -49.95
N ILE A 140 1.53 0.90 -50.58
CA ILE A 140 0.33 1.49 -49.95
C ILE A 140 -0.70 0.41 -49.62
N LYS A 141 -0.90 -0.59 -50.49
CA LYS A 141 -1.81 -1.71 -50.19
C LYS A 141 -1.34 -2.52 -49.00
N ASN A 142 -0.04 -2.80 -48.88
CA ASN A 142 0.52 -3.49 -47.70
C ASN A 142 0.29 -2.68 -46.42
N GLN A 143 0.52 -1.37 -46.46
CA GLN A 143 0.29 -0.49 -45.31
C GLN A 143 -1.20 -0.39 -44.94
N LEU A 144 -2.10 -0.29 -45.93
CA LEU A 144 -3.56 -0.32 -45.70
C LEU A 144 -4.04 -1.66 -45.15
N GLN A 145 -3.45 -2.77 -45.60
CA GLN A 145 -3.72 -4.11 -45.05
C GLN A 145 -3.30 -4.20 -43.58
N LEU A 146 -2.15 -3.62 -43.21
CA LEU A 146 -1.73 -3.53 -41.81
C LEU A 146 -2.77 -2.75 -40.99
N VAL A 147 -3.16 -1.55 -41.43
CA VAL A 147 -4.21 -0.75 -40.76
C VAL A 147 -5.52 -1.54 -40.61
N MET A 148 -5.95 -2.22 -41.68
CA MET A 148 -7.15 -3.06 -41.68
C MET A 148 -7.05 -4.21 -40.67
N SER A 149 -5.91 -4.91 -40.65
CA SER A 149 -5.67 -6.03 -39.73
C SER A 149 -5.71 -5.57 -38.27
N THR A 150 -5.12 -4.41 -37.94
CA THR A 150 -5.20 -3.83 -36.60
C THR A 150 -6.64 -3.50 -36.21
N CYS A 151 -7.42 -2.91 -37.11
CA CYS A 151 -8.83 -2.64 -36.86
C CYS A 151 -9.65 -3.93 -36.64
N GLN A 152 -9.35 -4.98 -37.40
CA GLN A 152 -9.99 -6.30 -37.24
C GLN A 152 -9.62 -6.95 -35.91
N ASN A 153 -8.38 -6.78 -35.43
CA ASN A 153 -7.97 -7.25 -34.11
C ASN A 153 -8.77 -6.56 -32.99
N VAL A 154 -9.05 -5.25 -33.11
CA VAL A 154 -9.93 -4.56 -32.15
C VAL A 154 -11.33 -5.15 -32.16
N VAL A 155 -11.92 -5.42 -33.33
CA VAL A 155 -13.24 -6.06 -33.39
C VAL A 155 -13.22 -7.48 -32.81
N ALA A 156 -12.17 -8.26 -33.10
CA ALA A 156 -12.01 -9.62 -32.59
C ALA A 156 -11.95 -9.67 -31.05
N GLU A 157 -11.30 -8.69 -30.44
CA GLU A 157 -11.27 -8.51 -28.97
C GLU A 157 -12.69 -8.36 -28.39
N PHE A 158 -13.53 -7.50 -29.00
CA PHE A 158 -14.91 -7.33 -28.55
C PHE A 158 -15.80 -8.55 -28.84
N GLU A 159 -15.53 -9.28 -29.93
CA GLU A 159 -16.17 -10.57 -30.19
C GLU A 159 -15.80 -11.64 -29.15
N GLU A 160 -14.57 -11.63 -28.64
CA GLU A 160 -14.20 -12.50 -27.53
C GLU A 160 -14.92 -12.11 -26.24
N ILE A 161 -15.03 -10.81 -25.94
CA ILE A 161 -15.82 -10.29 -24.81
C ILE A 161 -17.27 -10.75 -24.91
N ARG A 162 -17.86 -10.70 -26.11
CA ARG A 162 -19.20 -11.21 -26.41
C ARG A 162 -19.38 -12.66 -25.97
N LEU A 163 -18.42 -13.52 -26.34
CA LEU A 163 -18.44 -14.95 -26.02
C LEU A 163 -18.28 -15.18 -24.51
N THR A 164 -17.36 -14.47 -23.88
CA THR A 164 -17.09 -14.59 -22.43
C THR A 164 -18.27 -14.12 -21.58
N MET A 165 -18.91 -13.00 -21.95
CA MET A 165 -20.00 -12.40 -21.18
C MET A 165 -21.39 -12.90 -21.59
N GLY A 166 -21.52 -13.61 -22.71
CA GLY A 166 -22.81 -14.05 -23.26
C GLY A 166 -23.74 -12.88 -23.62
N VAL A 167 -23.18 -11.75 -24.06
CA VAL A 167 -23.94 -10.54 -24.43
C VAL A 167 -24.10 -10.49 -25.94
N ASP A 168 -25.25 -10.03 -26.45
CA ASP A 168 -25.38 -9.72 -27.86
C ASP A 168 -24.77 -8.34 -28.16
N ILE A 169 -23.50 -8.29 -28.59
CA ILE A 169 -22.84 -7.02 -28.89
C ILE A 169 -23.35 -6.39 -30.19
N GLU A 170 -24.05 -7.12 -31.06
CA GLU A 170 -24.64 -6.55 -32.29
C GLU A 170 -25.78 -5.57 -31.95
N SER A 171 -26.38 -5.70 -30.76
CA SER A 171 -27.36 -4.73 -30.25
C SER A 171 -26.73 -3.39 -29.84
N ILE A 172 -25.39 -3.32 -29.74
CA ILE A 172 -24.67 -2.09 -29.42
C ILE A 172 -24.34 -1.37 -30.73
N SER A 173 -25.00 -0.23 -30.97
CA SER A 173 -24.97 0.48 -32.25
C SER A 173 -23.56 0.77 -32.76
N ILE A 174 -22.69 1.34 -31.92
CA ILE A 174 -21.32 1.73 -32.30
C ILE A 174 -20.46 0.52 -32.76
N LEU A 175 -20.65 -0.64 -32.14
CA LEU A 175 -19.97 -1.89 -32.51
C LEU A 175 -20.45 -2.42 -33.86
N SER A 176 -21.78 -2.40 -34.08
CA SER A 176 -22.38 -2.80 -35.36
C SER A 176 -21.98 -1.86 -36.51
N GLU A 177 -21.92 -0.55 -36.25
CA GLU A 177 -21.52 0.47 -37.23
C GLU A 177 -20.04 0.35 -37.59
N ALA A 178 -19.15 0.20 -36.60
CA ALA A 178 -17.72 -0.02 -36.84
C ALA A 178 -17.49 -1.26 -37.72
N SER A 179 -18.18 -2.36 -37.40
CA SER A 179 -18.12 -3.61 -38.17
C SER A 179 -18.60 -3.42 -39.61
N ASN A 180 -19.68 -2.66 -39.83
CA ASN A 180 -20.20 -2.38 -41.17
C ASN A 180 -19.24 -1.48 -41.98
N TYR A 181 -18.66 -0.45 -41.35
CA TYR A 181 -17.65 0.39 -41.98
C TYR A 181 -16.41 -0.43 -42.39
N LEU A 182 -15.93 -1.35 -41.53
CA LEU A 182 -14.80 -2.22 -41.87
C LEU A 182 -15.13 -3.18 -43.02
N LYS A 183 -16.32 -3.80 -43.03
CA LYS A 183 -16.77 -4.66 -44.14
C LYS A 183 -16.76 -3.90 -45.47
N ASN A 184 -17.26 -2.67 -45.48
CA ASN A 184 -17.27 -1.83 -46.68
C ASN A 184 -15.87 -1.37 -47.09
N ALA A 185 -15.03 -0.99 -46.11
CA ALA A 185 -13.64 -0.60 -46.34
C ALA A 185 -12.81 -1.74 -46.96
N LEU A 186 -13.07 -2.99 -46.57
CA LEU A 186 -12.43 -4.18 -47.17
C LEU A 186 -12.80 -4.35 -48.65
N VAL A 187 -14.07 -4.13 -49.00
CA VAL A 187 -14.53 -4.17 -50.40
C VAL A 187 -13.87 -3.06 -51.22
N GLU A 188 -13.82 -1.84 -50.68
CA GLU A 188 -13.16 -0.69 -51.32
C GLU A 188 -11.67 -0.94 -51.52
N MET A 189 -10.97 -1.48 -50.52
CA MET A 189 -9.54 -1.79 -50.58
C MET A 189 -9.19 -2.73 -51.74
N ASN A 190 -10.04 -3.73 -52.00
CA ASN A 190 -9.88 -4.67 -53.12
C ASN A 190 -10.08 -4.01 -54.50
N SER A 191 -10.74 -2.85 -54.54
CA SER A 191 -11.05 -2.12 -55.77
C SER A 191 -10.13 -0.91 -56.05
N ILE A 192 -9.12 -0.65 -55.22
CA ILE A 192 -8.20 0.48 -55.38
C ILE A 192 -7.36 0.35 -56.65
N THR A 193 -7.38 1.41 -57.47
CA THR A 193 -6.62 1.51 -58.73
C THR A 193 -5.82 2.80 -58.89
N ASP A 194 -6.06 3.84 -58.09
CA ASP A 194 -5.45 5.17 -58.24
C ASP A 194 -5.37 5.94 -56.90
N TRP A 195 -4.69 7.10 -56.90
CA TRP A 195 -4.61 7.96 -55.71
C TRP A 195 -5.98 8.45 -55.20
N LYS A 196 -6.97 8.62 -56.09
CA LYS A 196 -8.33 9.07 -55.71
C LYS A 196 -9.09 8.01 -54.92
N SER A 197 -9.00 6.74 -55.33
CA SER A 197 -9.58 5.60 -54.62
C SER A 197 -8.88 5.36 -53.27
N ILE A 198 -7.56 5.56 -53.19
CA ILE A 198 -6.84 5.56 -51.90
C ILE A 198 -7.35 6.68 -50.98
N LEU A 199 -7.43 7.92 -51.49
CA LEU A 199 -7.91 9.04 -50.69
C LEU A 199 -9.37 8.81 -50.24
N ALA A 200 -10.24 8.32 -51.12
CA ALA A 200 -11.63 7.99 -50.79
C ALA A 200 -11.76 6.97 -49.66
N LEU A 201 -10.96 5.88 -49.69
CA LEU A 201 -10.93 4.90 -48.61
C LEU A 201 -10.47 5.54 -47.29
N THR A 202 -9.36 6.30 -47.32
CA THR A 202 -8.72 6.88 -46.13
C THR A 202 -9.47 8.05 -45.49
N ILE A 203 -10.45 8.66 -46.19
CA ILE A 203 -11.35 9.68 -45.62
C ILE A 203 -12.78 9.16 -45.40
N GLY A 204 -13.11 8.01 -46.00
CA GLY A 204 -14.42 7.38 -45.98
C GLY A 204 -14.52 6.29 -44.92
N ASN A 205 -14.83 5.07 -45.36
CA ASN A 205 -15.18 3.95 -44.46
C ASN A 205 -14.08 3.60 -43.47
N LEU A 206 -12.80 3.62 -43.89
CA LEU A 206 -11.70 3.24 -42.99
C LEU A 206 -11.50 4.27 -41.87
N ARG A 207 -11.59 5.57 -42.17
CA ARG A 207 -11.51 6.63 -41.15
C ARG A 207 -12.68 6.59 -40.18
N ASN A 208 -13.89 6.36 -40.69
CA ASN A 208 -15.08 6.25 -39.85
C ASN A 208 -14.99 5.01 -38.94
N ALA A 209 -14.56 3.86 -39.47
CA ALA A 209 -14.30 2.68 -38.67
C ALA A 209 -13.28 2.96 -37.56
N MET A 210 -12.12 3.55 -37.90
CA MET A 210 -11.11 3.89 -36.91
C MET A 210 -11.64 4.85 -35.84
N GLY A 211 -12.38 5.91 -36.20
CA GLY A 211 -12.93 6.83 -35.21
C GLY A 211 -13.95 6.17 -34.26
N LEU A 212 -14.71 5.16 -34.71
CA LEU A 212 -15.60 4.41 -33.82
C LEU A 212 -14.83 3.42 -32.93
N LEU A 213 -13.82 2.74 -33.48
CA LEU A 213 -12.96 1.81 -32.73
C LEU A 213 -12.10 2.53 -31.69
N GLU A 214 -11.61 3.73 -32.01
CA GLU A 214 -10.89 4.60 -31.08
C GLU A 214 -11.77 4.91 -29.86
N ARG A 215 -13.01 5.34 -30.08
CA ARG A 215 -13.99 5.58 -28.98
C ARG A 215 -14.29 4.32 -28.17
N MET A 216 -14.31 3.14 -28.81
CA MET A 216 -14.49 1.87 -28.11
C MET A 216 -13.28 1.53 -27.23
N LEU A 217 -12.06 1.82 -27.69
CA LEU A 217 -10.81 1.65 -26.93
C LEU A 217 -10.67 2.69 -25.80
N GLU A 218 -11.08 3.94 -26.03
CA GLU A 218 -11.21 4.97 -25.00
C GLU A 218 -12.16 4.52 -23.88
N GLY A 219 -13.22 3.78 -24.23
CA GLY A 219 -14.10 3.11 -23.27
C GLY A 219 -15.04 4.06 -22.53
N LEU A 220 -15.68 3.53 -21.48
CA LEU A 220 -16.55 4.29 -20.57
C LEU A 220 -15.99 4.38 -19.14
N ALA A 221 -14.78 3.88 -18.95
CA ALA A 221 -13.97 3.94 -17.73
C ALA A 221 -12.51 4.10 -18.17
N CYS A 222 -11.63 4.49 -17.26
CA CYS A 222 -10.20 4.60 -17.52
C CYS A 222 -9.38 3.82 -16.50
N VAL A 223 -8.16 3.48 -16.90
CA VAL A 223 -7.15 2.88 -16.04
C VAL A 223 -6.21 3.98 -15.55
N GLN A 224 -6.05 4.08 -14.23
CA GLN A 224 -5.05 4.96 -13.63
C GLN A 224 -4.01 4.17 -12.84
N ILE A 225 -2.74 4.54 -12.95
CA ILE A 225 -1.62 3.92 -12.21
C ILE A 225 -0.81 4.99 -11.50
N PHE A 226 -0.55 4.80 -10.21
CA PHE A 226 0.24 5.72 -9.40
C PHE A 226 1.47 5.02 -8.85
N HIS A 227 2.65 5.48 -9.28
CA HIS A 227 3.94 5.11 -8.71
C HIS A 227 4.55 6.24 -7.86
N VAL A 228 3.81 7.32 -7.65
CA VAL A 228 4.26 8.52 -6.92
C VAL A 228 3.95 8.48 -5.42
N ILE A 229 3.17 7.50 -4.94
CA ILE A 229 2.78 7.40 -3.53
C ILE A 229 3.88 6.68 -2.74
N ASP A 230 4.44 7.31 -1.72
CA ASP A 230 5.66 6.84 -1.04
C ASP A 230 5.58 5.43 -0.45
N THR A 231 4.39 4.95 -0.08
CA THR A 231 4.22 3.69 0.67
C THR A 231 3.65 2.54 -0.17
N PHE A 232 3.02 2.80 -1.31
CA PHE A 232 2.43 1.77 -2.18
C PHE A 232 2.32 2.21 -3.64
N TYR A 233 2.07 1.26 -4.52
CA TYR A 233 1.61 1.49 -5.89
C TYR A 233 0.10 1.33 -5.95
N LEU A 234 -0.59 2.16 -6.73
CA LEU A 234 -2.04 2.11 -6.84
C LEU A 234 -2.49 1.93 -8.28
N TYR A 235 -3.39 0.98 -8.52
CA TYR A 235 -3.98 0.71 -9.82
C TYR A 235 -5.50 0.86 -9.70
N ARG A 236 -6.09 1.68 -10.56
CA ARG A 236 -7.52 1.97 -10.52
C ARG A 236 -8.19 1.67 -11.85
N LEU A 237 -9.41 1.18 -11.78
CA LEU A 237 -10.41 1.28 -12.83
C LEU A 237 -11.53 2.19 -12.32
N LEU A 238 -11.82 3.28 -13.02
CA LEU A 238 -12.80 4.27 -12.58
C LEU A 238 -13.47 4.99 -13.75
N VAL A 239 -14.57 5.69 -13.46
CA VAL A 239 -15.22 6.61 -14.41
C VAL A 239 -14.89 8.05 -14.03
N ARG A 240 -14.36 8.83 -14.97
CA ARG A 240 -14.00 10.23 -14.75
C ARG A 240 -15.16 11.17 -14.96
N TYR A 241 -15.29 12.13 -14.04
CA TYR A 241 -16.23 13.22 -14.08
C TYR A 241 -15.52 14.56 -13.84
N ARG A 242 -16.24 15.67 -14.01
CA ARG A 242 -15.76 17.03 -13.76
C ARG A 242 -16.81 17.83 -13.03
N ILE A 243 -16.38 18.54 -12.00
CA ILE A 243 -17.17 19.58 -11.32
C ILE A 243 -16.87 20.92 -11.98
N GLU A 244 -17.91 21.68 -12.28
CA GLU A 244 -17.82 23.02 -12.85
C GLU A 244 -18.51 24.02 -11.91
N SER A 245 -17.79 25.07 -11.52
CA SER A 245 -18.34 26.11 -10.64
C SER A 245 -17.86 27.50 -11.03
N ASN A 246 -18.64 28.51 -10.65
CA ASN A 246 -18.22 29.91 -10.72
C ASN A 246 -17.45 30.36 -9.47
N ASP A 247 -17.55 29.58 -8.40
CA ASP A 247 -16.88 29.76 -7.11
C ASP A 247 -15.83 28.64 -6.91
N PRO A 248 -14.80 28.85 -6.08
CA PRO A 248 -13.80 27.83 -5.77
C PRO A 248 -14.44 26.54 -5.24
N ILE A 249 -14.01 25.40 -5.78
CA ILE A 249 -14.48 24.08 -5.36
C ILE A 249 -13.58 23.59 -4.22
N SER A 250 -14.17 23.24 -3.07
CA SER A 250 -13.41 22.72 -1.93
C SER A 250 -13.05 21.23 -2.11
N ALA A 251 -12.02 20.76 -1.39
CA ALA A 251 -11.70 19.33 -1.35
C ALA A 251 -12.85 18.48 -0.77
N GLU A 252 -13.57 19.02 0.22
CA GLU A 252 -14.74 18.37 0.81
C GLU A 252 -15.89 18.20 -0.19
N ASP A 253 -16.14 19.22 -1.02
CA ASP A 253 -17.13 19.16 -2.09
C ASP A 253 -16.75 18.12 -3.16
N LYS A 254 -15.47 18.06 -3.53
CA LYS A 254 -14.95 17.05 -4.46
C LYS A 254 -15.16 15.64 -3.91
N MET A 255 -14.76 15.38 -2.66
CA MET A 255 -14.90 14.09 -1.99
C MET A 255 -16.38 13.69 -1.88
N LYS A 256 -17.25 14.63 -1.51
CA LYS A 256 -18.70 14.41 -1.46
C LYS A 256 -19.27 14.00 -2.82
N VAL A 257 -18.90 14.72 -3.89
CA VAL A 257 -19.36 14.40 -5.25
C VAL A 257 -18.85 13.04 -5.70
N SER A 258 -17.57 12.72 -5.48
CA SER A 258 -17.01 11.41 -5.85
C SER A 258 -17.72 10.27 -5.10
N SER A 259 -17.92 10.41 -3.79
CA SER A 259 -18.63 9.43 -2.96
C SER A 259 -20.07 9.18 -3.46
N GLU A 260 -20.80 10.24 -3.83
CA GLU A 260 -22.15 10.11 -4.39
C GLU A 260 -22.15 9.46 -5.79
N LEU A 261 -21.20 9.84 -6.65
CA LEU A 261 -21.03 9.24 -7.97
C LEU A 261 -20.75 7.74 -7.85
N THR A 262 -19.82 7.33 -6.99
CA THR A 262 -19.51 5.92 -6.78
C THR A 262 -20.69 5.19 -6.14
N GLY A 263 -21.35 5.80 -5.14
CA GLY A 263 -22.52 5.25 -4.48
C GLY A 263 -23.66 4.91 -5.44
N ILE A 264 -24.01 5.85 -6.33
CA ILE A 264 -25.07 5.65 -7.33
C ILE A 264 -24.66 4.61 -8.38
N LEU A 265 -23.39 4.65 -8.83
CA LEU A 265 -22.90 3.72 -9.84
C LEU A 265 -22.88 2.27 -9.32
N ASN A 266 -22.27 2.05 -8.16
CA ASN A 266 -22.03 0.71 -7.62
C ASN A 266 -23.26 0.10 -6.94
N ASN A 267 -24.14 0.90 -6.33
CA ASN A 267 -25.23 0.38 -5.48
C ASN A 267 -26.63 0.69 -6.01
N GLY A 268 -26.81 1.79 -6.77
CA GLY A 268 -28.12 2.23 -7.27
C GLY A 268 -29.17 2.30 -6.18
N ASN A 269 -30.37 1.79 -6.43
CA ASN A 269 -31.40 1.57 -5.42
C ASN A 269 -31.26 0.14 -4.82
N PRO A 270 -30.78 0.01 -3.56
CA PRO A 270 -30.53 -1.29 -2.95
C PRO A 270 -31.78 -2.17 -2.83
N GLU A 271 -32.96 -1.58 -2.63
CA GLU A 271 -34.23 -2.32 -2.51
C GLU A 271 -34.67 -2.90 -3.86
N ALA A 272 -34.37 -2.19 -4.96
CA ALA A 272 -34.69 -2.62 -6.32
C ALA A 272 -33.65 -3.57 -6.92
N LYS A 273 -32.46 -3.70 -6.31
CA LYS A 273 -31.32 -4.49 -6.81
C LYS A 273 -30.92 -4.14 -8.24
N ASP A 274 -31.11 -2.89 -8.62
CA ASP A 274 -30.96 -2.37 -9.99
C ASP A 274 -29.50 -2.24 -10.47
N ARG A 275 -28.53 -2.45 -9.59
CA ARG A 275 -27.09 -2.54 -9.91
C ARG A 275 -26.47 -3.92 -9.63
N SER A 276 -27.30 -4.95 -9.39
CA SER A 276 -26.82 -6.31 -9.15
C SER A 276 -25.92 -6.86 -10.27
N TRP A 277 -26.21 -6.52 -11.52
CA TRP A 277 -25.39 -6.90 -12.69
C TRP A 277 -23.95 -6.35 -12.62
N LEU A 278 -23.76 -5.12 -12.12
CA LEU A 278 -22.43 -4.52 -11.96
C LEU A 278 -21.70 -5.17 -10.80
N ALA A 279 -22.39 -5.33 -9.66
CA ALA A 279 -21.83 -5.98 -8.50
C ALA A 279 -21.39 -7.43 -8.80
N ASP A 280 -22.18 -8.20 -9.55
CA ASP A 280 -21.85 -9.57 -9.91
C ASP A 280 -20.67 -9.65 -10.90
N TRP A 281 -20.59 -8.71 -11.85
CA TRP A 281 -19.41 -8.56 -12.72
C TRP A 281 -18.15 -8.23 -11.90
N LEU A 282 -18.23 -7.27 -10.96
CA LEU A 282 -17.10 -6.91 -10.08
C LEU A 282 -16.65 -8.08 -9.21
N LYS A 283 -17.58 -8.82 -8.59
CA LYS A 283 -17.27 -10.06 -7.85
C LYS A 283 -16.51 -11.07 -8.71
N GLU A 284 -16.91 -11.24 -9.97
CA GLU A 284 -16.20 -12.11 -10.91
C GLU A 284 -14.80 -11.60 -11.21
N LYS A 285 -14.62 -10.29 -11.45
CA LYS A 285 -13.31 -9.71 -11.71
C LYS A 285 -12.36 -9.89 -10.53
N MET A 286 -12.85 -9.77 -9.29
CA MET A 286 -12.05 -10.02 -8.07
C MET A 286 -11.56 -11.48 -8.01
N ARG A 287 -12.42 -12.45 -8.35
CA ARG A 287 -12.04 -13.86 -8.40
C ARG A 287 -11.04 -14.17 -9.51
N ASN A 288 -11.19 -13.53 -10.66
CA ASN A 288 -10.27 -13.70 -11.79
C ASN A 288 -8.87 -13.17 -11.43
N ILE A 289 -8.79 -12.00 -10.78
CA ILE A 289 -7.52 -11.47 -10.25
C ILE A 289 -6.90 -12.42 -9.22
N ASP A 290 -7.65 -12.86 -8.19
CA ASP A 290 -7.13 -13.82 -7.19
C ASP A 290 -6.59 -15.11 -7.83
N SER A 291 -7.31 -15.65 -8.81
CA SER A 291 -6.93 -16.87 -9.53
C SER A 291 -5.61 -16.71 -10.28
N ASP A 292 -5.43 -15.61 -11.01
CA ASP A 292 -4.20 -15.35 -11.76
C ASP A 292 -3.01 -15.10 -10.83
N LEU A 293 -3.21 -14.32 -9.78
CA LEU A 293 -2.14 -13.98 -8.83
C LEU A 293 -1.64 -15.19 -8.06
N LYS A 294 -2.52 -16.16 -7.77
CA LYS A 294 -2.11 -17.45 -7.21
C LYS A 294 -1.20 -18.25 -8.15
N GLN A 295 -1.37 -18.14 -9.47
CA GLN A 295 -0.51 -18.83 -10.43
C GLN A 295 0.89 -18.23 -10.49
N LEU A 296 1.03 -16.93 -10.22
CA LEU A 296 2.35 -16.29 -10.11
C LEU A 296 3.14 -16.76 -8.88
N GLY A 297 2.45 -17.17 -7.81
CA GLY A 297 3.05 -17.57 -6.53
C GLY A 297 3.69 -16.39 -5.77
N ASP A 298 3.91 -16.52 -4.47
CA ASP A 298 4.45 -15.44 -3.60
C ASP A 298 3.66 -14.13 -3.64
N ILE A 299 2.36 -14.21 -3.94
CA ILE A 299 1.43 -13.08 -3.99
C ILE A 299 0.14 -13.45 -3.25
N HIS A 300 -0.36 -12.53 -2.44
CA HIS A 300 -1.68 -12.61 -1.81
C HIS A 300 -2.58 -11.48 -2.29
N PHE A 301 -3.82 -11.78 -2.66
CA PHE A 301 -4.83 -10.80 -3.05
C PHE A 301 -6.03 -10.87 -2.11
N HIS A 302 -6.58 -9.72 -1.73
CA HIS A 302 -7.78 -9.64 -0.89
C HIS A 302 -8.55 -8.33 -1.09
N LEU A 303 -9.85 -8.38 -0.82
CA LEU A 303 -10.73 -7.23 -0.66
C LEU A 303 -10.53 -6.64 0.75
N LYS A 304 -10.43 -5.32 0.86
CA LYS A 304 -10.27 -4.58 2.12
C LYS A 304 -11.42 -3.58 2.33
N GLY A 305 -11.35 -2.82 3.42
CA GLY A 305 -12.31 -1.75 3.71
C GLY A 305 -13.71 -2.24 4.13
N GLY A 306 -14.65 -1.30 4.18
CA GLY A 306 -15.99 -1.55 4.72
C GLY A 306 -16.82 -2.61 3.96
N ARG A 307 -16.62 -2.76 2.64
CA ARG A 307 -17.30 -3.83 1.88
C ARG A 307 -16.81 -5.21 2.31
N ALA A 308 -15.50 -5.38 2.49
CA ALA A 308 -14.92 -6.63 2.94
C ALA A 308 -15.36 -7.00 4.37
N LEU A 309 -15.45 -5.99 5.25
CA LEU A 309 -16.00 -6.18 6.61
C LEU A 309 -17.40 -6.81 6.58
N GLU A 310 -18.29 -6.32 5.71
CA GLU A 310 -19.65 -6.86 5.61
C GLU A 310 -19.69 -8.31 5.11
N TYR A 311 -18.74 -8.73 4.26
CA TYR A 311 -18.58 -10.15 3.91
C TYR A 311 -18.16 -11.00 5.11
N VAL A 312 -17.26 -10.51 5.96
CA VAL A 312 -16.86 -11.21 7.20
C VAL A 312 -18.01 -11.26 8.19
N ARG A 313 -18.82 -10.21 8.26
CA ARG A 313 -20.08 -10.16 9.05
C ARG A 313 -21.19 -11.03 8.47
N ARG A 314 -20.98 -11.67 7.31
CA ARG A 314 -21.99 -12.46 6.58
C ARG A 314 -23.23 -11.67 6.17
N LEU A 315 -23.05 -10.36 5.97
CA LEU A 315 -24.07 -9.44 5.50
C LEU A 315 -23.60 -8.75 4.21
N PRO A 316 -23.16 -9.48 3.17
CA PRO A 316 -22.58 -8.88 1.97
C PRO A 316 -23.51 -7.88 1.25
N GLU A 317 -24.82 -8.00 1.45
CA GLU A 317 -25.83 -7.04 0.97
C GLU A 317 -25.74 -5.65 1.62
N ASN A 318 -25.13 -5.54 2.79
CA ASN A 318 -24.86 -4.27 3.48
C ASN A 318 -23.55 -3.62 3.01
N GLY A 319 -22.73 -4.33 2.23
CA GLY A 319 -21.53 -3.80 1.62
C GLY A 319 -21.88 -2.78 0.52
N ARG A 320 -21.97 -1.50 0.90
CA ARG A 320 -22.30 -0.38 -0.01
C ARG A 320 -21.08 0.47 -0.41
N ASN A 321 -19.89 0.10 0.03
CA ASN A 321 -18.65 0.85 -0.22
C ASN A 321 -18.00 0.46 -1.55
N ASP A 322 -16.86 1.07 -1.85
CA ASP A 322 -16.10 0.81 -3.07
C ASP A 322 -15.41 -0.56 -3.02
N TRP A 323 -14.83 -0.98 -4.14
CA TRP A 323 -14.17 -2.28 -4.27
C TRP A 323 -12.66 -2.12 -4.05
N ASP A 324 -12.32 -1.80 -2.81
CA ASP A 324 -10.95 -1.64 -2.36
C ASP A 324 -10.25 -2.98 -2.20
N THR A 325 -9.09 -3.13 -2.82
CA THR A 325 -8.32 -4.37 -2.76
C THR A 325 -6.84 -4.10 -2.55
N SER A 326 -6.12 -5.16 -2.20
CA SER A 326 -4.68 -5.14 -2.02
C SER A 326 -4.04 -6.40 -2.60
N ALA A 327 -2.90 -6.23 -3.25
CA ALA A 327 -2.02 -7.30 -3.70
C ALA A 327 -0.67 -7.20 -2.98
N LEU A 328 -0.34 -8.23 -2.21
CA LEU A 328 0.85 -8.30 -1.37
C LEU A 328 1.87 -9.23 -2.04
N ILE A 329 3.06 -8.73 -2.35
CA ILE A 329 4.19 -9.55 -2.80
C ILE A 329 5.01 -9.94 -1.56
N ASN A 330 5.47 -11.19 -1.47
CA ASN A 330 6.32 -11.65 -0.38
C ASN A 330 7.54 -10.73 -0.17
N PRO A 331 7.59 -9.93 0.92
CA PRO A 331 8.66 -8.96 1.14
C PRO A 331 9.99 -9.62 1.55
N GLU A 332 9.97 -10.90 1.92
CA GLU A 332 11.17 -11.67 2.28
C GLU A 332 11.96 -12.17 1.06
N LEU A 333 11.40 -12.04 -0.14
CA LEU A 333 12.13 -12.30 -1.38
C LEU A 333 13.38 -11.42 -1.46
N SER A 334 14.43 -11.95 -2.11
CA SER A 334 15.55 -11.10 -2.50
C SER A 334 15.02 -9.93 -3.33
N ALA A 335 15.68 -8.78 -3.29
CA ALA A 335 15.24 -7.62 -4.07
C ALA A 335 15.03 -8.00 -5.56
N GLU A 336 15.89 -8.87 -6.09
CA GLU A 336 15.78 -9.34 -7.47
C GLU A 336 14.54 -10.16 -7.75
N GLN A 337 14.25 -11.12 -6.88
CA GLN A 337 13.05 -11.93 -6.99
C GLN A 337 11.79 -11.08 -6.79
N TRP A 338 11.83 -10.13 -5.86
CA TRP A 338 10.71 -9.24 -5.58
C TRP A 338 10.40 -8.36 -6.79
N TYR A 339 11.40 -7.72 -7.40
CA TYR A 339 11.17 -6.85 -8.56
C TYR A 339 10.76 -7.61 -9.81
N SER A 340 11.34 -8.79 -10.05
CA SER A 340 10.85 -9.68 -11.11
C SER A 340 9.37 -10.06 -10.90
N LYS A 341 8.97 -10.30 -9.64
CA LYS A 341 7.57 -10.57 -9.29
C LYS A 341 6.70 -9.34 -9.48
N PHE A 342 7.17 -8.16 -9.08
CA PHE A 342 6.48 -6.89 -9.28
C PHE A 342 6.24 -6.59 -10.77
N THR A 343 7.24 -6.77 -11.64
CA THR A 343 7.08 -6.64 -13.10
C THR A 343 6.00 -7.59 -13.62
N SER A 344 6.00 -8.85 -13.17
CA SER A 344 5.00 -9.84 -13.58
C SER A 344 3.59 -9.45 -13.11
N LEU A 345 3.47 -8.97 -11.87
CA LEU A 345 2.22 -8.48 -11.29
C LEU A 345 1.71 -7.22 -12.01
N HIS A 346 2.57 -6.21 -12.22
CA HIS A 346 2.26 -4.97 -12.94
C HIS A 346 1.70 -5.27 -14.33
N ASN A 347 2.43 -6.05 -15.14
CA ASN A 347 2.02 -6.38 -16.50
C ASN A 347 0.66 -7.11 -16.51
N LEU A 348 0.45 -8.03 -15.57
CA LEU A 348 -0.81 -8.75 -15.44
C LEU A 348 -1.98 -7.81 -15.08
N LEU A 349 -1.79 -6.91 -14.11
CA LEU A 349 -2.81 -5.95 -13.71
C LEU A 349 -3.13 -4.96 -14.82
N VAL A 350 -2.14 -4.41 -15.52
CA VAL A 350 -2.35 -3.49 -16.65
C VAL A 350 -3.20 -4.14 -17.73
N LEU A 351 -2.86 -5.36 -18.14
CA LEU A 351 -3.60 -6.11 -19.15
C LEU A 351 -5.03 -6.44 -18.69
N ARG A 352 -5.20 -6.86 -17.43
CA ARG A 352 -6.52 -7.16 -16.85
C ARG A 352 -7.40 -5.94 -16.74
N LEU A 353 -6.91 -4.80 -16.24
CA LEU A 353 -7.70 -3.58 -16.09
C LEU A 353 -8.11 -3.01 -17.45
N ARG A 354 -7.26 -3.06 -18.47
CA ARG A 354 -7.64 -2.68 -19.84
C ARG A 354 -8.70 -3.63 -20.42
N ARG A 355 -8.58 -4.93 -20.20
CA ARG A 355 -9.64 -5.89 -20.59
C ARG A 355 -10.95 -5.57 -19.87
N TYR A 356 -10.91 -5.31 -18.57
CA TYR A 356 -12.09 -4.99 -17.76
C TYR A 356 -12.72 -3.65 -18.16
N LYS A 357 -11.93 -2.66 -18.57
CA LYS A 357 -12.42 -1.42 -19.19
C LYS A 357 -13.26 -1.69 -20.43
N ARG A 358 -12.83 -2.60 -21.32
CA ARG A 358 -13.58 -2.99 -22.53
C ARG A 358 -14.83 -3.81 -22.20
N GLU A 359 -14.75 -4.71 -21.22
CA GLU A 359 -15.92 -5.43 -20.70
C GLU A 359 -16.95 -4.46 -20.10
N TYR A 360 -16.49 -3.48 -19.33
CA TYR A 360 -17.33 -2.44 -18.74
C TYR A 360 -18.03 -1.59 -19.81
N PHE A 361 -17.34 -1.25 -20.91
CA PHE A 361 -17.96 -0.59 -22.07
C PHE A 361 -19.16 -1.38 -22.61
N VAL A 362 -19.00 -2.70 -22.80
CA VAL A 362 -20.09 -3.58 -23.26
C VAL A 362 -21.20 -3.68 -22.22
N LEU A 363 -20.82 -3.83 -20.94
CA LEU A 363 -21.74 -3.98 -19.82
C LEU A 363 -22.67 -2.77 -19.68
N ILE A 364 -22.12 -1.55 -19.69
CA ILE A 364 -22.89 -0.32 -19.55
C ILE A 364 -23.79 -0.09 -20.75
N ASN A 365 -23.33 -0.32 -21.98
CA ASN A 365 -24.19 -0.17 -23.16
C ASN A 365 -25.34 -1.19 -23.17
N LYS A 366 -25.10 -2.43 -22.72
CA LYS A 366 -26.15 -3.46 -22.57
C LYS A 366 -27.24 -3.03 -21.58
N HIS A 367 -26.85 -2.40 -20.49
CA HIS A 367 -27.75 -2.02 -19.40
C HIS A 367 -28.18 -0.54 -19.45
N ALA A 368 -27.86 0.20 -20.51
CA ALA A 368 -28.08 1.64 -20.61
C ALA A 368 -29.54 2.05 -20.39
N ASP A 369 -30.48 1.42 -21.11
CA ASP A 369 -31.91 1.72 -20.97
C ASP A 369 -32.41 1.46 -19.55
N TYR A 370 -32.02 0.32 -18.96
CA TYR A 370 -32.36 -0.03 -17.58
C TYR A 370 -31.74 0.94 -16.55
N LEU A 371 -30.51 1.42 -16.81
CA LEU A 371 -29.85 2.42 -15.97
C LEU A 371 -30.64 3.72 -15.96
N LEU A 372 -31.06 4.19 -17.15
CA LEU A 372 -31.86 5.41 -17.30
C LEU A 372 -33.22 5.30 -16.62
N GLU A 373 -33.94 4.18 -16.84
CA GLU A 373 -35.25 3.93 -16.22
C GLU A 373 -35.19 3.95 -14.69
N THR A 374 -34.11 3.43 -14.11
CA THR A 374 -33.97 3.29 -12.65
C THR A 374 -33.50 4.57 -11.96
N LEU A 375 -32.83 5.47 -12.68
CA LEU A 375 -32.42 6.79 -12.17
C LEU A 375 -33.60 7.77 -11.99
N ASP A 376 -34.70 7.58 -12.73
CA ASP A 376 -35.90 8.45 -12.71
C ASP A 376 -36.92 8.07 -11.61
N VAL A 377 -36.74 6.96 -10.90
CA VAL A 377 -37.65 6.53 -9.83
C VAL A 377 -37.36 7.34 -8.56
N LYS A 378 -38.31 8.20 -8.15
CA LYS A 378 -38.25 8.87 -6.84
C LYS A 378 -38.18 7.80 -5.74
N PRO A 379 -37.24 7.88 -4.78
CA PRO A 379 -37.27 7.00 -3.62
C PRO A 379 -38.62 7.20 -2.90
N ASN A 380 -39.32 6.12 -2.57
CA ASN A 380 -40.41 6.20 -1.60
C ASN A 380 -39.80 6.69 -0.27
N GLU A 381 -40.47 7.64 0.39
CA GLU A 381 -40.05 8.18 1.69
C GLU A 381 -39.73 7.05 2.67
N GLN A 382 -38.43 6.88 2.97
CA GLN A 382 -37.98 5.98 4.03
C GLN A 382 -38.27 6.62 5.41
N PRO A 383 -38.53 5.82 6.46
CA PRO A 383 -38.45 6.32 7.82
C PRO A 383 -37.03 6.84 8.07
N GLU A 384 -36.89 7.97 8.76
CA GLU A 384 -35.62 8.64 9.07
C GLU A 384 -34.51 7.62 9.40
N MET A 385 -33.67 7.37 8.41
CA MET A 385 -32.45 6.59 8.53
C MET A 385 -31.31 7.58 8.34
N ASN A 386 -30.38 7.54 9.30
CA ASN A 386 -29.33 8.53 9.51
C ASN A 386 -28.65 8.98 8.19
N PRO A 387 -28.76 10.26 7.77
CA PRO A 387 -28.19 10.79 6.53
C PRO A 387 -26.66 10.63 6.41
N ASP A 388 -25.97 10.32 7.51
CA ASP A 388 -24.51 10.16 7.58
C ASP A 388 -23.99 8.80 7.07
N ALA A 389 -24.83 7.97 6.46
CA ALA A 389 -24.46 6.64 5.98
C ALA A 389 -23.52 6.64 4.75
N ASN A 390 -23.46 7.72 3.96
CA ASN A 390 -22.94 7.72 2.58
C ASN A 390 -21.64 8.48 2.30
N LEU A 391 -20.84 8.83 3.32
CA LEU A 391 -19.53 9.45 3.09
C LEU A 391 -18.44 8.48 3.57
N PHE A 392 -17.71 7.82 2.66
CA PHE A 392 -16.57 6.90 2.92
C PHE A 392 -15.27 7.57 2.43
N GLU A 393 -14.22 7.75 3.27
CA GLU A 393 -13.03 6.90 3.52
C GLU A 393 -11.90 7.17 2.49
N ASP A 394 -10.96 8.09 2.83
CA ASP A 394 -9.49 8.01 2.59
C ASP A 394 -8.78 9.37 2.84
N ASP A 395 -8.78 9.85 4.10
CA ASP A 395 -8.36 11.24 4.41
C ASP A 395 -6.86 11.57 4.24
N GLU A 396 -5.98 10.57 4.08
CA GLU A 396 -4.56 10.81 3.75
C GLU A 396 -4.14 10.14 2.42
N LEU A 397 -4.74 9.00 2.08
CA LEU A 397 -4.45 8.22 0.87
C LEU A 397 -5.02 8.91 -0.39
N GLU A 398 -6.21 9.50 -0.28
CA GLU A 398 -6.86 10.22 -1.38
C GLU A 398 -6.21 11.59 -1.58
N ALA A 399 -5.93 12.34 -0.50
CA ALA A 399 -5.32 13.67 -0.56
C ALA A 399 -4.02 13.72 -1.38
N ALA A 400 -3.15 12.71 -1.24
CA ALA A 400 -1.91 12.61 -2.02
C ALA A 400 -2.17 12.30 -3.51
N ALA A 401 -3.18 11.49 -3.84
CA ALA A 401 -3.57 11.21 -5.23
C ALA A 401 -4.34 12.41 -5.85
N GLU A 402 -5.08 13.16 -5.04
CA GLU A 402 -5.90 14.31 -5.45
C GLU A 402 -5.08 15.47 -6.00
N GLU A 403 -3.89 15.73 -5.44
CA GLU A 403 -2.96 16.77 -5.95
C GLU A 403 -2.50 16.45 -7.38
N PHE A 404 -2.38 15.17 -7.74
CA PHE A 404 -2.01 14.73 -9.09
C PHE A 404 -3.20 14.67 -10.06
N ASP A 405 -4.42 14.39 -9.58
CA ASP A 405 -5.64 14.48 -10.39
C ASP A 405 -5.88 15.92 -10.92
N GLU A 406 -5.44 16.94 -10.18
CA GLU A 406 -5.50 18.34 -10.63
C GLU A 406 -4.48 18.65 -11.76
N ILE A 407 -3.33 17.97 -11.76
CA ILE A 407 -2.29 18.10 -12.80
C ILE A 407 -2.78 17.52 -14.13
N ASP A 408 -3.57 16.44 -14.09
CA ASP A 408 -4.10 15.77 -15.29
C ASP A 408 -5.00 16.68 -16.14
N LEU A 409 -5.80 17.57 -15.53
CA LEU A 409 -6.58 18.57 -16.27
C LEU A 409 -5.73 19.67 -16.91
N ARG A 410 -4.55 19.97 -16.36
CA ARG A 410 -3.61 20.93 -16.98
C ARG A 410 -2.94 20.30 -18.21
N VAL A 411 -2.58 19.02 -18.14
CA VAL A 411 -2.01 18.27 -19.28
C VAL A 411 -3.06 18.05 -20.39
N ALA A 412 -4.31 17.70 -20.02
CA ALA A 412 -5.41 17.59 -20.98
C ALA A 412 -5.75 18.93 -21.67
N LYS A 413 -5.63 20.07 -20.97
CA LYS A 413 -5.76 21.41 -21.58
C LYS A 413 -4.63 21.74 -22.56
N VAL A 414 -3.41 21.24 -22.32
CA VAL A 414 -2.28 21.41 -23.25
C VAL A 414 -2.42 20.51 -24.48
N ASN A 415 -2.92 19.28 -24.31
CA ASN A 415 -3.15 18.33 -25.40
C ASN A 415 -4.36 18.71 -26.27
N ALA A 416 -5.44 19.28 -25.68
CA ALA A 416 -6.58 19.80 -26.45
C ALA A 416 -6.23 21.06 -27.27
N ASN A 417 -5.23 21.84 -26.83
CA ASN A 417 -4.76 23.04 -27.55
C ASN A 417 -3.69 22.74 -28.61
N SER A 418 -3.12 21.53 -28.64
CA SER A 418 -2.09 21.12 -29.61
C SER A 418 -2.66 20.34 -30.81
N GLN A 419 -3.99 20.16 -30.89
CA GLN A 419 -4.67 19.57 -32.06
C GLN A 419 -5.33 20.60 -33.00
N SER A 420 -4.95 21.88 -32.93
CA SER A 420 -5.41 22.88 -33.90
C SER A 420 -4.27 23.73 -34.46
N ASP A 421 -3.31 23.09 -35.11
CA ASP A 421 -2.48 23.74 -36.12
C ASP A 421 -3.09 23.43 -37.50
N ASP A 422 -4.07 24.23 -37.89
CA ASP A 422 -4.41 24.48 -39.29
C ASP A 422 -4.93 25.93 -39.40
N ASP A 423 -4.18 26.74 -40.13
CA ASP A 423 -4.37 28.18 -40.36
C ASP A 423 -5.73 28.54 -40.97
N TYR A 424 -6.14 29.80 -40.72
CA TYR A 424 -7.26 30.60 -41.25
C TYR A 424 -8.50 30.78 -40.36
N LEU A 425 -8.51 31.87 -39.56
CA LEU A 425 -9.58 32.89 -39.57
C LEU A 425 -9.20 34.11 -38.71
N PRO A 426 -9.29 35.35 -39.24
CA PRO A 426 -9.11 36.57 -38.46
C PRO A 426 -10.38 36.93 -37.67
N SER A 427 -10.17 37.53 -36.49
CA SER A 427 -11.15 38.24 -35.65
C SER A 427 -12.24 37.41 -34.94
N LEU A 428 -11.93 36.98 -33.71
CA LEU A 428 -12.91 36.75 -32.64
C LEU A 428 -12.44 37.46 -31.35
N LYS A 429 -12.21 38.77 -31.42
CA LYS A 429 -12.32 39.66 -30.25
C LYS A 429 -13.80 40.03 -30.14
N ASN A 430 -14.48 39.58 -29.09
CA ASN A 430 -15.89 39.82 -28.71
C ASN A 430 -16.83 38.59 -28.79
N ARG A 431 -16.43 37.49 -28.15
CA ARG A 431 -17.38 36.64 -27.41
C ARG A 431 -16.80 36.41 -26.02
N GLU A 432 -17.35 37.07 -25.01
CA GLU A 432 -17.24 36.60 -23.63
C GLU A 432 -17.91 35.21 -23.59
N MET A 433 -17.13 34.15 -23.78
CA MET A 433 -17.59 32.80 -23.49
C MET A 433 -17.64 32.68 -21.97
N PHE A 434 -18.85 32.53 -21.45
CA PHE A 434 -19.13 32.06 -20.09
C PHE A 434 -18.56 30.64 -19.93
N PHE A 435 -17.26 30.53 -19.69
CA PHE A 435 -16.66 29.33 -19.12
C PHE A 435 -16.80 29.43 -17.59
N PRO A 436 -17.10 28.32 -16.88
CA PRO A 436 -16.99 28.28 -15.43
C PRO A 436 -15.57 28.75 -15.03
N LYS A 437 -15.48 29.54 -13.96
CA LYS A 437 -14.20 30.08 -13.50
C LYS A 437 -13.28 28.99 -12.96
N ASP A 438 -13.86 27.97 -12.32
CA ASP A 438 -13.14 26.85 -11.73
C ASP A 438 -13.69 25.50 -12.21
N SER A 439 -12.78 24.55 -12.46
CA SER A 439 -13.11 23.19 -12.89
C SER A 439 -12.16 22.18 -12.25
N VAL A 440 -12.69 21.17 -11.56
CA VAL A 440 -11.92 20.14 -10.84
C VAL A 440 -12.38 18.74 -11.28
N GLY A 441 -11.45 17.79 -11.40
CA GLY A 441 -11.77 16.40 -11.72
C GLY A 441 -12.39 15.69 -10.52
N CYS A 442 -13.35 14.80 -10.76
CA CYS A 442 -13.90 13.88 -9.77
C CYS A 442 -14.12 12.50 -10.41
N LYS A 443 -14.52 11.50 -9.64
CA LYS A 443 -14.50 10.10 -10.10
C LYS A 443 -15.63 9.28 -9.49
N ALA A 444 -15.99 8.20 -10.18
CA ALA A 444 -16.72 7.06 -9.63
C ALA A 444 -15.81 5.83 -9.68
N GLU A 445 -15.52 5.21 -8.56
CA GLU A 445 -14.55 4.11 -8.48
C GLU A 445 -15.19 2.75 -8.78
N LEU A 446 -14.47 1.90 -9.53
CA LEU A 446 -14.92 0.54 -9.84
C LEU A 446 -14.01 -0.51 -9.19
N ILE A 447 -12.69 -0.38 -9.32
CA ILE A 447 -11.71 -1.31 -8.74
C ILE A 447 -10.48 -0.52 -8.32
N ASP A 448 -10.06 -0.66 -7.07
CA ASP A 448 -8.83 -0.09 -6.54
C ASP A 448 -7.91 -1.21 -6.03
N ILE A 449 -6.66 -1.25 -6.50
CA ILE A 449 -5.65 -2.26 -6.12
C ILE A 449 -4.40 -1.58 -5.61
N GLY A 450 -4.17 -1.65 -4.30
CA GLY A 450 -2.94 -1.20 -3.65
C GLY A 450 -1.88 -2.30 -3.60
N ILE A 451 -0.61 -1.95 -3.86
CA ILE A 451 0.54 -2.84 -3.69
C ILE A 451 1.56 -2.16 -2.78
N PRO A 452 1.71 -2.60 -1.51
CA PRO A 452 2.73 -2.04 -0.62
C PRO A 452 4.14 -2.14 -1.23
N ARG A 453 4.96 -1.09 -1.04
CA ARG A 453 6.35 -1.12 -1.49
C ARG A 453 7.18 -2.07 -0.63
N ARG A 454 8.16 -2.74 -1.25
CA ARG A 454 9.00 -3.75 -0.60
C ARG A 454 9.64 -3.28 0.71
N ASP A 455 10.09 -2.03 0.76
CA ASP A 455 10.86 -1.45 1.86
C ASP A 455 9.98 -0.78 2.93
N THR A 456 8.71 -1.18 3.03
CA THR A 456 7.75 -0.60 3.98
C THR A 456 7.37 -1.61 5.04
N VAL A 457 7.14 -1.11 6.27
CA VAL A 457 6.62 -1.91 7.39
C VAL A 457 5.29 -2.55 7.01
N GLN A 458 4.46 -1.81 6.25
CA GLN A 458 3.16 -2.25 5.77
C GLN A 458 3.27 -3.52 4.92
N ALA A 459 4.30 -3.64 4.06
CA ALA A 459 4.50 -4.86 3.28
C ALA A 459 4.76 -6.08 4.17
N PHE A 460 5.65 -5.96 5.17
CA PHE A 460 5.95 -7.03 6.12
C PHE A 460 4.75 -7.38 7.01
N SER A 461 4.09 -6.35 7.56
CA SER A 461 2.89 -6.48 8.40
C SER A 461 1.77 -7.19 7.66
N HIS A 462 1.38 -6.70 6.49
CA HIS A 462 0.29 -7.28 5.73
C HIS A 462 0.61 -8.71 5.27
N TRP A 463 1.86 -8.99 4.86
CA TRP A 463 2.24 -10.33 4.44
C TRP A 463 2.07 -11.38 5.54
N HIS A 464 2.55 -11.09 6.75
CA HIS A 464 2.56 -12.05 7.86
C HIS A 464 1.24 -12.13 8.62
N HIS A 465 0.52 -11.01 8.75
CA HIS A 465 -0.70 -10.95 9.54
C HIS A 465 -1.97 -11.21 8.69
N ILE A 466 -2.02 -10.69 7.45
CA ILE A 466 -3.18 -10.88 6.56
C ILE A 466 -3.04 -12.16 5.75
N GLY A 467 -1.85 -12.43 5.19
CA GLY A 467 -1.61 -13.53 4.25
C GLY A 467 -2.15 -14.90 4.71
N PRO A 468 -1.78 -15.36 5.92
CA PRO A 468 -2.30 -16.61 6.49
C PRO A 468 -3.81 -16.59 6.82
N GLY A 469 -4.37 -15.40 7.07
CA GLY A 469 -5.75 -15.17 7.49
C GLY A 469 -6.76 -14.94 6.36
N ILE A 470 -6.42 -15.15 5.09
CA ILE A 470 -7.36 -14.88 3.99
C ILE A 470 -8.44 -15.96 3.88
N ILE A 471 -9.70 -15.57 4.14
CA ILE A 471 -10.90 -16.39 4.02
C ILE A 471 -11.36 -16.44 2.56
N ARG A 472 -11.58 -17.65 2.04
CA ARG A 472 -12.15 -17.91 0.71
C ARG A 472 -13.27 -18.94 0.82
N LYS A 473 -14.50 -18.48 0.99
CA LYS A 473 -15.63 -19.33 1.33
C LYS A 473 -16.85 -18.94 0.51
N GLU A 474 -17.86 -19.83 0.46
CA GLU A 474 -19.07 -19.58 -0.33
C GLU A 474 -19.82 -18.32 0.12
N TRP A 475 -19.88 -18.03 1.44
CA TRP A 475 -20.52 -16.82 1.96
C TRP A 475 -19.71 -15.54 1.65
N THR A 476 -18.42 -15.66 1.33
CA THR A 476 -17.63 -14.55 0.79
C THR A 476 -17.74 -14.46 -0.74
N ALA A 477 -18.67 -15.20 -1.36
CA ALA A 477 -18.76 -15.40 -2.81
C ALA A 477 -17.44 -15.89 -3.43
N ASN A 478 -16.62 -16.61 -2.65
CA ASN A 478 -15.25 -17.02 -2.95
C ASN A 478 -14.28 -15.86 -3.22
N ILE A 479 -14.64 -14.64 -2.82
CA ILE A 479 -13.74 -13.48 -2.86
C ILE A 479 -12.83 -13.57 -1.64
N PRO A 480 -11.51 -13.41 -1.81
CA PRO A 480 -10.59 -13.36 -0.68
C PRO A 480 -10.85 -12.14 0.19
N VAL A 481 -11.10 -12.36 1.47
CA VAL A 481 -11.24 -11.30 2.48
C VAL A 481 -10.33 -11.64 3.68
N PRO A 482 -9.72 -10.65 4.35
CA PRO A 482 -9.05 -10.87 5.63
C PRO A 482 -9.98 -11.49 6.67
N ASP A 483 -9.42 -12.12 7.70
CA ASP A 483 -10.20 -12.67 8.80
C ASP A 483 -10.60 -11.60 9.83
N HIS A 484 -11.17 -12.05 10.95
CA HIS A 484 -11.62 -11.17 12.02
C HIS A 484 -10.47 -10.43 12.72
N ARG A 485 -9.27 -11.01 12.77
CA ARG A 485 -8.13 -10.40 13.47
C ARG A 485 -7.75 -9.10 12.78
N TYR A 486 -7.60 -9.15 11.45
CA TYR A 486 -7.29 -7.98 10.64
C TYR A 486 -8.18 -6.75 10.94
N TYR A 487 -9.50 -6.92 10.97
CA TYR A 487 -10.40 -5.77 11.20
C TYR A 487 -10.33 -5.23 12.63
N ILE A 488 -10.08 -6.09 13.63
CA ILE A 488 -9.88 -5.62 15.01
C ILE A 488 -8.65 -4.72 15.05
N ASP A 489 -7.53 -5.18 14.50
CA ASP A 489 -6.26 -4.45 14.53
C ASP A 489 -6.33 -3.18 13.68
N GLU A 490 -6.95 -3.23 12.50
CA GLU A 490 -7.14 -2.06 11.62
C GLU A 490 -7.94 -0.96 12.31
N TYR A 491 -9.08 -1.29 12.95
CA TYR A 491 -9.86 -0.31 13.70
C TYR A 491 -9.15 0.18 14.96
N LEU A 492 -8.47 -0.71 15.69
CA LEU A 492 -7.69 -0.31 16.87
C LEU A 492 -6.58 0.66 16.48
N MET A 493 -5.84 0.38 15.42
CA MET A 493 -4.82 1.28 14.87
C MET A 493 -5.42 2.64 14.51
N MET A 494 -6.50 2.66 13.71
CA MET A 494 -7.14 3.91 13.28
C MET A 494 -7.68 4.76 14.44
N ILE A 495 -8.23 4.13 15.49
CA ILE A 495 -8.75 4.85 16.66
C ILE A 495 -7.60 5.32 17.56
N ARG A 496 -6.55 4.51 17.74
CA ARG A 496 -5.38 4.87 18.55
C ARG A 496 -4.55 5.98 17.90
N ASP A 497 -4.47 6.01 16.58
CA ASP A 497 -3.79 7.08 15.85
C ASP A 497 -4.51 8.44 16.03
N ALA A 498 -5.84 8.42 16.20
CA ALA A 498 -6.63 9.61 16.51
C ALA A 498 -6.26 10.29 17.85
N PHE A 499 -5.52 9.60 18.73
CA PHE A 499 -4.98 10.21 19.96
C PHE A 499 -3.75 11.09 19.70
N GLU A 500 -3.14 10.99 18.52
CA GLU A 500 -1.90 11.69 18.15
C GLU A 500 -2.10 12.62 16.97
N VAL A 501 -2.93 12.23 16.01
CA VAL A 501 -3.22 12.99 14.79
C VAL A 501 -4.73 13.15 14.65
N PRO A 502 -5.26 14.34 14.32
CA PRO A 502 -6.69 14.50 14.09
C PRO A 502 -7.20 13.56 13.00
N ALA A 503 -8.21 12.74 13.33
CA ALA A 503 -8.86 11.82 12.39
C ALA A 503 -10.32 12.22 12.19
N LYS A 504 -10.86 12.01 10.99
CA LYS A 504 -12.29 12.23 10.70
C LYS A 504 -13.10 10.96 10.92
N LYS A 505 -14.42 11.11 11.09
CA LYS A 505 -15.42 10.02 11.19
C LYS A 505 -15.12 9.01 12.30
N LEU A 506 -14.51 9.48 13.39
CA LEU A 506 -14.04 8.62 14.47
C LEU A 506 -15.21 7.91 15.18
N GLU A 507 -16.34 8.58 15.33
CA GLU A 507 -17.58 8.04 15.89
C GLU A 507 -18.05 6.80 15.11
N LYS A 508 -17.94 6.81 13.78
CA LYS A 508 -18.29 5.67 12.92
C LYS A 508 -17.31 4.51 13.08
N ARG A 509 -16.01 4.80 13.18
CA ARG A 509 -14.96 3.79 13.39
C ARG A 509 -15.13 3.06 14.73
N ILE A 510 -15.38 3.81 15.81
CA ILE A 510 -15.62 3.26 17.15
C ILE A 510 -16.88 2.42 17.17
N SER A 511 -17.99 2.94 16.63
CA SER A 511 -19.28 2.21 16.61
C SER A 511 -19.19 0.91 15.80
N ARG A 512 -18.46 0.91 14.68
CA ARG A 512 -18.20 -0.29 13.87
C ARG A 512 -17.39 -1.32 14.63
N LEU A 513 -16.28 -0.92 15.27
CA LEU A 513 -15.47 -1.83 16.07
C LEU A 513 -16.30 -2.44 17.21
N ALA A 514 -17.03 -1.61 17.96
CA ALA A 514 -17.88 -2.06 19.06
C ALA A 514 -18.93 -3.09 18.58
N SER A 515 -19.61 -2.80 17.47
CA SER A 515 -20.57 -3.72 16.84
C SER A 515 -19.89 -5.02 16.37
N PHE A 516 -18.76 -4.92 15.67
CA PHE A 516 -18.01 -6.06 15.15
C PHE A 516 -17.54 -7.01 16.26
N LEU A 517 -17.08 -6.46 17.39
CA LEU A 517 -16.67 -7.24 18.55
C LEU A 517 -17.83 -7.93 19.27
N THR A 518 -19.10 -7.60 18.96
CA THR A 518 -20.27 -8.28 19.54
C THR A 518 -20.79 -9.44 18.71
N LEU A 519 -20.23 -9.70 17.53
CA LEU A 519 -20.66 -10.80 16.66
C LEU A 519 -20.64 -12.13 17.41
N GLY A 520 -21.75 -12.86 17.34
CA GLY A 520 -21.87 -14.18 17.94
C GLY A 520 -21.17 -15.26 17.11
N ALA A 521 -21.18 -16.50 17.60
CA ALA A 521 -20.80 -17.67 16.81
C ALA A 521 -21.90 -17.97 15.77
N GLU A 522 -21.88 -17.27 14.63
CA GLU A 522 -22.84 -17.54 13.56
C GLU A 522 -22.39 -18.76 12.73
N ASP A 523 -23.28 -19.77 12.69
CA ASP A 523 -23.20 -21.10 12.04
C ASP A 523 -22.06 -22.06 12.44
N ASN A 524 -21.36 -21.84 13.55
CA ASN A 524 -20.34 -22.76 14.06
C ASN A 524 -19.26 -23.16 13.02
N ASP A 525 -18.80 -22.28 12.10
CA ASP A 525 -17.56 -22.60 11.36
C ASP A 525 -16.42 -22.59 12.39
N PRO A 526 -15.84 -23.75 12.74
CA PRO A 526 -14.90 -23.84 13.86
C PRO A 526 -13.51 -23.31 13.52
N ILE A 527 -13.27 -22.93 12.26
CA ILE A 527 -11.98 -22.50 11.74
C ILE A 527 -11.94 -20.98 11.57
N CYS A 528 -13.01 -20.37 11.08
CA CYS A 528 -13.04 -18.94 10.71
C CYS A 528 -14.11 -18.15 11.49
N ASN A 529 -14.01 -18.12 12.83
CA ASN A 529 -14.91 -17.34 13.68
C ASN A 529 -14.17 -16.46 14.72
N MET A 530 -14.86 -15.41 15.19
CA MET A 530 -14.36 -14.47 16.20
C MET A 530 -13.88 -15.16 17.48
N ASP A 531 -14.64 -16.13 18.01
CA ASP A 531 -14.30 -16.80 19.27
C ASP A 531 -12.98 -17.59 19.19
N THR A 532 -12.64 -18.11 18.01
CA THR A 532 -11.39 -18.85 17.79
C THR A 532 -10.19 -17.91 17.85
N VAL A 533 -10.30 -16.74 17.21
CA VAL A 533 -9.27 -15.67 17.28
C VAL A 533 -9.06 -15.23 18.73
N ILE A 534 -10.15 -14.94 19.46
CA ILE A 534 -10.08 -14.51 20.85
C ILE A 534 -9.56 -15.61 21.77
N GLN A 535 -9.92 -16.87 21.54
CA GLN A 535 -9.44 -17.98 22.36
C GLN A 535 -7.94 -18.26 22.13
N HIS A 536 -7.44 -18.06 20.91
CA HIS A 536 -6.01 -18.12 20.63
C HIS A 536 -5.25 -17.05 21.43
N ALA A 537 -5.66 -15.78 21.29
CA ALA A 537 -5.11 -14.64 22.04
C ALA A 537 -5.15 -14.89 23.54
N ARG A 538 -6.29 -15.34 24.07
CA ARG A 538 -6.48 -15.63 25.50
C ARG A 538 -5.51 -16.70 26.01
N THR A 539 -5.23 -17.71 25.18
CA THR A 539 -4.30 -18.79 25.54
C THR A 539 -2.89 -18.22 25.68
N LEU A 540 -2.43 -17.44 24.70
CA LEU A 540 -1.12 -16.77 24.74
C LEU A 540 -0.99 -15.83 25.94
N VAL A 541 -2.01 -15.00 26.20
CA VAL A 541 -2.02 -14.07 27.36
C VAL A 541 -1.97 -14.83 28.69
N SER A 542 -2.69 -15.96 28.79
CA SER A 542 -2.69 -16.80 29.99
C SER A 542 -1.35 -17.50 30.19
N GLU A 543 -0.74 -18.02 29.12
CA GLU A 543 0.56 -18.69 29.16
C GLU A 543 1.69 -17.70 29.50
N ALA A 544 1.61 -16.47 29.00
CA ALA A 544 2.51 -15.38 29.38
C ALA A 544 2.39 -15.04 30.87
N GLY A 545 1.22 -15.24 31.48
CA GLY A 545 0.99 -15.11 32.92
C GLY A 545 0.24 -13.85 33.35
N LEU A 546 -0.52 -13.20 32.46
CA LEU A 546 -1.30 -11.99 32.74
C LEU A 546 -2.68 -12.29 33.37
N ASN A 547 -2.69 -13.10 34.43
CA ASN A 547 -3.92 -13.60 35.04
C ASN A 547 -4.75 -12.50 35.71
N LYS A 548 -4.10 -11.48 36.30
CA LYS A 548 -4.81 -10.39 36.98
C LYS A 548 -5.44 -9.44 35.96
N SER A 549 -4.77 -9.21 34.84
CA SER A 549 -5.26 -8.41 33.71
C SER A 549 -6.48 -9.06 33.05
N LEU A 550 -6.43 -10.38 32.80
CA LEU A 550 -7.59 -11.14 32.31
C LEU A 550 -8.76 -11.12 33.31
N ALA A 551 -8.48 -11.20 34.61
CA ALA A 551 -9.52 -11.11 35.65
C ALA A 551 -10.16 -9.72 35.74
N ALA A 552 -9.39 -8.66 35.46
CA ALA A 552 -9.88 -7.29 35.46
C ALA A 552 -10.95 -7.04 34.39
N ILE A 553 -10.77 -7.59 33.19
CA ILE A 553 -11.71 -7.40 32.08
C ILE A 553 -12.89 -8.37 32.11
N ALA A 554 -12.84 -9.46 32.89
CA ALA A 554 -13.83 -10.53 32.87
C ALA A 554 -15.28 -10.11 33.22
N LYS A 555 -15.46 -8.94 33.86
CA LYS A 555 -16.78 -8.39 34.22
C LYS A 555 -17.30 -7.34 33.23
N GLU A 556 -16.47 -6.93 32.29
CA GLU A 556 -16.79 -5.91 31.31
C GLU A 556 -17.69 -6.47 30.19
N PRO A 557 -18.31 -5.62 29.35
CA PRO A 557 -19.05 -6.07 28.18
C PRO A 557 -18.19 -6.96 27.25
N ILE A 558 -18.83 -7.88 26.52
CA ILE A 558 -18.12 -8.84 25.65
C ILE A 558 -17.18 -8.17 24.64
N ALA A 559 -17.57 -7.01 24.12
CA ALA A 559 -16.74 -6.24 23.20
C ALA A 559 -15.41 -5.82 23.84
N VAL A 560 -15.46 -5.31 25.07
CA VAL A 560 -14.26 -4.95 25.85
C VAL A 560 -13.44 -6.18 26.16
N GLN A 561 -14.08 -7.28 26.59
CA GLN A 561 -13.35 -8.53 26.91
C GLN A 561 -12.54 -9.02 25.71
N ARG A 562 -13.16 -9.07 24.53
CA ARG A 562 -12.52 -9.52 23.29
C ARG A 562 -11.40 -8.56 22.89
N MET A 563 -11.69 -7.27 22.79
CA MET A 563 -10.73 -6.24 22.42
C MET A 563 -9.50 -6.20 23.35
N MET A 564 -9.71 -6.18 24.66
CA MET A 564 -8.62 -6.12 25.62
C MET A 564 -7.81 -7.41 25.67
N THR A 565 -8.40 -8.56 25.34
CA THR A 565 -7.64 -9.80 25.21
C THR A 565 -6.65 -9.72 24.05
N ILE A 566 -7.08 -9.17 22.90
CA ILE A 566 -6.19 -8.89 21.76
C ILE A 566 -5.09 -7.89 22.16
N LEU A 567 -5.46 -6.76 22.75
CA LEU A 567 -4.47 -5.76 23.19
C LEU A 567 -3.48 -6.32 24.23
N PHE A 568 -3.90 -7.22 25.13
CA PHE A 568 -2.98 -7.88 26.05
C PHE A 568 -2.01 -8.84 25.34
N GLU A 569 -2.45 -9.54 24.29
CA GLU A 569 -1.57 -10.33 23.44
C GLU A 569 -0.53 -9.43 22.76
N GLU A 570 -0.97 -8.31 22.18
CA GLU A 570 -0.07 -7.31 21.60
C GLU A 570 0.98 -6.82 22.61
N PHE A 571 0.57 -6.50 23.86
CA PHE A 571 1.51 -6.10 24.91
C PHE A 571 2.46 -7.21 25.34
N VAL A 572 1.99 -8.46 25.40
CA VAL A 572 2.84 -9.62 25.67
C VAL A 572 3.94 -9.74 24.63
N MET A 573 3.58 -9.62 23.35
CA MET A 573 4.52 -9.70 22.24
C MET A 573 5.48 -8.50 22.22
N ALA A 574 4.95 -7.28 22.27
CA ALA A 574 5.71 -6.04 22.19
C ALA A 574 6.77 -5.89 23.28
N TYR A 575 6.43 -6.28 24.51
CA TYR A 575 7.30 -6.12 25.67
C TYR A 575 7.93 -7.44 26.13
N GLU A 576 7.74 -8.53 25.36
CA GLU A 576 8.26 -9.87 25.64
C GLU A 576 7.97 -10.32 27.08
N LEU A 577 6.72 -10.14 27.53
CA LEU A 577 6.34 -10.31 28.93
C LEU A 577 6.48 -11.78 29.40
N ASP A 578 6.36 -12.74 28.49
CA ASP A 578 6.63 -14.16 28.74
C ASP A 578 8.11 -14.41 29.08
N LYS A 579 9.02 -13.66 28.45
CA LYS A 579 10.48 -13.75 28.68
C LYS A 579 10.99 -12.81 29.77
N ARG A 580 10.17 -11.86 30.24
CA ARG A 580 10.56 -10.83 31.22
C ARG A 580 9.69 -10.88 32.47
N PRO A 581 9.86 -11.90 33.34
CA PRO A 581 8.96 -12.17 34.46
C PRO A 581 8.86 -11.01 35.46
N GLY A 582 9.92 -10.23 35.65
CA GLY A 582 9.92 -9.03 36.49
C GLY A 582 9.04 -7.92 35.93
N LEU A 583 9.22 -7.58 34.65
CA LEU A 583 8.42 -6.55 33.96
C LEU A 583 6.95 -6.98 33.84
N ARG A 584 6.71 -8.25 33.51
CA ARG A 584 5.37 -8.87 33.48
C ARG A 584 4.63 -8.69 34.80
N GLY A 585 5.29 -8.99 35.92
CA GLY A 585 4.66 -8.85 37.24
C GLY A 585 4.21 -7.41 37.49
N SER A 586 5.08 -6.44 37.17
CA SER A 586 4.74 -5.02 37.28
C SER A 586 3.60 -4.62 36.34
N PHE A 587 3.59 -5.12 35.09
CA PHE A 587 2.50 -4.87 34.14
C PHE A 587 1.15 -5.42 34.64
N ASP A 588 1.10 -6.69 35.03
CA ASP A 588 -0.13 -7.36 35.46
C ASP A 588 -0.72 -6.72 36.73
N ASP A 589 0.15 -6.32 37.68
CA ASP A 589 -0.26 -5.58 38.87
C ASP A 589 -0.76 -4.17 38.56
N PHE A 590 -0.11 -3.48 37.62
CA PHE A 590 -0.46 -2.12 37.23
C PHE A 590 -1.86 -2.06 36.58
N VAL A 591 -2.13 -2.93 35.61
CA VAL A 591 -3.43 -3.04 34.96
C VAL A 591 -4.52 -3.38 35.96
N ALA A 592 -4.29 -4.37 36.84
CA ALA A 592 -5.25 -4.78 37.85
C ALA A 592 -5.55 -3.66 38.88
N LYS A 593 -4.55 -2.88 39.25
CA LYS A 593 -4.69 -1.77 40.20
C LYS A 593 -5.55 -0.64 39.62
N ILE A 594 -5.28 -0.22 38.38
CA ILE A 594 -5.99 0.91 37.75
C ILE A 594 -7.44 0.53 37.44
N SER A 595 -7.65 -0.67 36.92
CA SER A 595 -9.00 -1.16 36.54
C SER A 595 -9.91 -1.42 37.74
N ALA A 596 -9.36 -1.81 38.91
CA ALA A 596 -10.17 -2.13 40.09
C ALA A 596 -10.75 -0.91 40.83
N THR A 597 -10.21 0.30 40.63
CA THR A 597 -10.57 1.48 41.43
C THR A 597 -11.44 2.45 40.61
N PRO A 598 -12.71 2.69 41.00
CA PRO A 598 -13.58 3.61 40.28
C PRO A 598 -12.97 5.02 40.16
N GLY A 599 -12.98 5.59 38.95
CA GLY A 599 -12.44 6.93 38.67
C GLY A 599 -10.93 6.99 38.44
N THR A 600 -10.17 5.95 38.80
CA THR A 600 -8.70 5.94 38.61
C THR A 600 -8.32 5.78 37.15
N MET A 601 -9.07 5.01 36.37
CA MET A 601 -8.83 4.87 34.94
C MET A 601 -9.01 6.20 34.20
N GLU A 602 -10.05 6.95 34.50
CA GLU A 602 -10.31 8.27 33.91
C GLU A 602 -9.21 9.28 34.26
N GLN A 603 -8.76 9.29 35.51
CA GLN A 603 -7.64 10.13 35.95
C GLN A 603 -6.34 9.75 35.23
N TYR A 604 -6.14 8.46 34.96
CA TYR A 604 -4.95 7.95 34.29
C TYR A 604 -4.94 8.21 32.79
N ILE A 605 -6.09 8.08 32.11
CA ILE A 605 -6.27 8.44 30.69
C ILE A 605 -5.99 9.93 30.49
N GLY A 606 -6.47 10.78 31.40
CA GLY A 606 -6.36 12.23 31.26
C GLY A 606 -7.40 12.81 30.29
N ALA A 607 -7.07 13.92 29.64
CA ALA A 607 -7.96 14.60 28.71
C ALA A 607 -7.89 13.96 27.31
N TYR A 608 -9.06 13.82 26.68
CA TYR A 608 -9.13 13.42 25.27
C TYR A 608 -8.75 14.58 24.34
N PRO A 609 -8.11 14.30 23.19
CA PRO A 609 -7.96 15.26 22.10
C PRO A 609 -9.32 15.75 21.56
N ASP A 610 -9.32 16.93 20.93
CA ASP A 610 -10.54 17.60 20.45
C ASP A 610 -11.36 16.73 19.49
N CYS A 611 -10.71 16.07 18.52
CA CYS A 611 -11.39 15.17 17.58
C CYS A 611 -12.13 14.01 18.28
N ILE A 612 -11.61 13.52 19.42
CA ILE A 612 -12.25 12.48 20.21
C ILE A 612 -13.39 13.07 21.05
N ASN A 613 -13.21 14.28 21.60
CA ASN A 613 -14.28 15.00 22.31
C ASN A 613 -15.48 15.28 21.41
N ASP A 614 -15.24 15.63 20.14
CA ASP A 614 -16.29 15.85 19.15
C ASP A 614 -17.04 14.54 18.85
N ALA A 615 -16.31 13.44 18.66
CA ALA A 615 -16.91 12.13 18.42
C ALA A 615 -17.76 11.63 19.61
N LEU A 616 -17.34 11.89 20.85
CA LEU A 616 -18.01 11.40 22.07
C LEU A 616 -19.49 11.77 22.16
N VAL A 617 -19.90 12.90 21.59
CA VAL A 617 -21.28 13.40 21.62
C VAL A 617 -22.23 12.50 20.80
N HIS A 618 -21.69 11.83 19.78
CA HIS A 618 -22.46 10.99 18.84
C HIS A 618 -22.44 9.50 19.21
N LEU A 619 -21.63 9.09 20.19
CA LEU A 619 -21.46 7.70 20.59
C LEU A 619 -22.54 7.20 21.54
N THR A 620 -22.90 5.91 21.40
CA THR A 620 -23.74 5.22 22.39
C THR A 620 -22.94 4.95 23.68
N ASP A 621 -23.62 4.63 24.78
CA ASP A 621 -22.94 4.31 26.04
C ASP A 621 -22.02 3.09 25.92
N ASN A 622 -22.37 2.11 25.11
CA ASN A 622 -21.52 0.95 24.84
C ASN A 622 -20.25 1.35 24.08
N ASP A 623 -20.39 2.20 23.06
CA ASP A 623 -19.25 2.68 22.26
C ASP A 623 -18.29 3.52 23.13
N LYS A 624 -18.82 4.34 24.04
CA LYS A 624 -18.04 5.11 25.01
C LYS A 624 -17.22 4.20 25.94
N VAL A 625 -17.79 3.07 26.36
CA VAL A 625 -17.07 2.09 27.19
C VAL A 625 -15.92 1.45 26.39
N VAL A 626 -16.15 1.08 25.13
CA VAL A 626 -15.08 0.58 24.24
C VAL A 626 -13.98 1.62 24.06
N LEU A 627 -14.33 2.86 23.70
CA LEU A 627 -13.38 3.97 23.55
C LEU A 627 -12.56 4.20 24.82
N LYS A 628 -13.18 4.17 26.00
CA LYS A 628 -12.48 4.33 27.28
C LYS A 628 -11.38 3.30 27.49
N TRP A 629 -11.63 2.04 27.14
CA TRP A 629 -10.64 0.96 27.26
C TRP A 629 -9.55 1.05 26.18
N ILE A 630 -9.87 1.55 24.98
CA ILE A 630 -8.86 1.90 23.96
C ILE A 630 -7.95 3.02 24.48
N ALA A 631 -8.53 4.07 25.06
CA ALA A 631 -7.80 5.19 25.65
C ALA A 631 -6.89 4.75 26.80
N PHE A 632 -7.39 3.86 27.65
CA PHE A 632 -6.58 3.25 28.72
C PHE A 632 -5.38 2.49 28.14
N SER A 633 -5.57 1.73 27.08
CA SER A 633 -4.49 0.99 26.41
C SER A 633 -3.49 1.92 25.72
N GLN A 634 -3.94 3.03 25.15
CA GLN A 634 -3.05 4.07 24.62
C GLN A 634 -2.18 4.69 25.74
N ALA A 635 -2.78 5.03 26.88
CA ALA A 635 -2.05 5.55 28.04
C ALA A 635 -1.05 4.54 28.62
N LEU A 636 -1.43 3.26 28.66
CA LEU A 636 -0.57 2.16 29.08
C LEU A 636 0.65 2.05 28.17
N SER A 637 0.45 2.14 26.86
CA SER A 637 1.52 2.09 25.86
C SER A 637 2.51 3.24 26.04
N ASN A 638 2.00 4.47 26.24
CA ASN A 638 2.84 5.63 26.55
C ASN A 638 3.69 5.41 27.81
N THR A 639 3.10 4.83 28.85
CA THR A 639 3.78 4.58 30.13
C THR A 639 4.91 3.56 29.96
N PHE A 640 4.65 2.47 29.24
CA PHE A 640 5.67 1.44 29.03
C PHE A 640 6.77 1.91 28.08
N GLN A 641 6.46 2.70 27.04
CA GLN A 641 7.49 3.33 26.20
C GLN A 641 8.38 4.29 27.00
N ALA A 642 7.80 5.12 27.86
CA ALA A 642 8.57 5.99 28.76
C ALA A 642 9.44 5.17 29.73
N HIS A 643 8.90 4.08 30.27
CA HIS A 643 9.61 3.16 31.15
C HIS A 643 10.83 2.52 30.48
N LEU A 644 10.72 2.08 29.22
CA LEU A 644 11.85 1.50 28.47
C LEU A 644 12.96 2.53 28.22
N ARG A 645 12.60 3.79 27.92
CA ARG A 645 13.57 4.90 27.78
C ARG A 645 14.26 5.24 29.10
N GLU A 646 13.50 5.26 30.19
CA GLU A 646 14.06 5.47 31.52
C GLU A 646 15.01 4.32 31.89
N LYS A 647 14.63 3.07 31.60
CA LYS A 647 15.51 1.91 31.80
C LYS A 647 16.83 2.07 31.03
N ALA A 648 16.79 2.43 29.75
CA ALA A 648 18.00 2.66 28.96
C ALA A 648 18.92 3.70 29.63
N SER A 649 18.35 4.80 30.15
CA SER A 649 19.08 5.84 30.87
C SER A 649 19.68 5.34 32.20
N VAL A 650 18.89 4.61 33.00
CA VAL A 650 19.30 3.99 34.28
C VAL A 650 20.46 3.00 34.08
N PHE A 651 20.55 2.36 32.92
CA PHE A 651 21.64 1.45 32.55
C PHE A 651 22.78 2.12 31.79
N GLY A 652 22.76 3.44 31.60
CA GLY A 652 23.85 4.22 31.01
C GLY A 652 23.88 4.23 29.48
N PHE A 653 22.74 3.98 28.85
CA PHE A 653 22.54 4.01 27.40
C PHE A 653 21.52 5.07 26.95
N GLY A 654 21.28 6.10 27.77
CA GLY A 654 20.50 7.27 27.35
C GLY A 654 21.23 8.04 26.25
N LEU A 655 20.55 8.31 25.14
CA LEU A 655 21.09 9.12 24.04
C LEU A 655 21.15 10.59 24.45
N ASN A 656 22.37 11.11 24.55
CA ASN A 656 22.68 12.51 24.82
C ASN A 656 23.66 13.03 23.75
N LEU A 657 23.36 12.76 22.48
CA LEU A 657 24.13 13.11 21.30
C LEU A 657 24.37 14.62 21.15
N SER A 658 23.37 15.46 21.42
CA SER A 658 23.45 16.92 21.29
C SER A 658 24.37 17.55 22.33
N THR A 659 24.41 16.99 23.54
CA THR A 659 25.22 17.49 24.65
C THR A 659 26.55 16.75 24.83
N GLY A 660 26.68 15.57 24.24
CA GLY A 660 27.82 14.66 24.43
C GLY A 660 27.99 14.17 25.87
N LEU A 661 26.95 14.29 26.71
CA LEU A 661 27.02 13.94 28.13
C LEU A 661 27.17 12.43 28.29
N LYS A 662 28.20 12.03 29.04
CA LYS A 662 28.44 10.63 29.39
C LYS A 662 27.64 10.25 30.64
N PRO A 663 27.23 8.98 30.77
CA PRO A 663 26.61 8.51 32.01
C PRO A 663 27.58 8.69 33.18
N ILE A 664 27.03 8.96 34.37
CA ILE A 664 27.78 9.15 35.62
C ILE A 664 27.22 8.23 36.72
N GLY A 665 27.99 8.03 37.79
CA GLY A 665 27.57 7.26 38.96
C GLY A 665 27.16 5.82 38.61
N SER A 666 26.05 5.36 39.19
CA SER A 666 25.57 3.98 39.01
C SER A 666 25.22 3.62 37.56
N ALA A 667 24.79 4.59 36.74
CA ALA A 667 24.55 4.36 35.32
C ALA A 667 25.86 4.07 34.55
N LEU A 668 26.95 4.75 34.91
CA LEU A 668 28.27 4.49 34.35
C LEU A 668 28.79 3.11 34.77
N GLU A 669 28.64 2.75 36.03
CA GLU A 669 29.04 1.44 36.57
C GLU A 669 28.31 0.30 35.84
N ARG A 670 26.98 0.42 35.67
CA ARG A 670 26.15 -0.57 34.95
C ARG A 670 26.53 -0.72 33.49
N SER A 671 26.61 0.39 32.75
CA SER A 671 27.02 0.36 31.34
C SER A 671 28.44 -0.18 31.17
N THR A 672 29.36 0.13 32.09
CA THR A 672 30.73 -0.39 32.06
C THR A 672 30.76 -1.90 32.27
N ALA A 673 29.98 -2.44 33.22
CA ALA A 673 29.89 -3.87 33.45
C ALA A 673 29.35 -4.63 32.21
N LEU A 674 28.34 -4.07 31.54
CA LEU A 674 27.77 -4.66 30.32
C LEU A 674 28.73 -4.58 29.13
N LYS A 675 29.37 -3.42 28.91
CA LYS A 675 30.37 -3.23 27.84
C LYS A 675 31.59 -4.14 28.05
N HIS A 676 32.04 -4.31 29.29
CA HIS A 676 33.11 -5.24 29.64
C HIS A 676 32.73 -6.68 29.28
N PHE A 677 31.52 -7.12 29.65
CA PHE A 677 31.02 -8.46 29.32
C PHE A 677 31.00 -8.70 27.81
N ILE A 678 30.46 -7.77 27.02
CA ILE A 678 30.39 -7.88 25.56
C ILE A 678 31.81 -7.97 24.98
N LYS A 679 32.71 -7.08 25.42
CA LYS A 679 34.09 -7.06 24.94
C LYS A 679 34.81 -8.36 25.25
N TRP A 680 34.72 -8.82 26.49
CA TRP A 680 35.27 -10.11 26.89
C TRP A 680 34.73 -11.24 26.01
N LEU A 681 33.43 -11.24 25.71
CA LEU A 681 32.79 -12.27 24.90
C LEU A 681 33.37 -12.34 23.48
N TYR A 682 33.53 -11.23 22.76
CA TYR A 682 34.01 -11.29 21.38
C TYR A 682 35.54 -11.24 21.22
N SER A 683 36.30 -10.72 22.19
CA SER A 683 37.76 -10.55 22.05
C SER A 683 38.62 -11.42 22.95
N GLU A 684 38.07 -11.96 24.04
CA GLU A 684 38.83 -12.71 25.07
C GLU A 684 38.27 -14.12 25.33
N SER A 685 37.15 -14.49 24.70
CA SER A 685 36.53 -15.81 24.83
C SER A 685 36.80 -16.69 23.58
N VAL A 686 35.85 -17.55 23.18
CA VAL A 686 35.97 -18.50 22.07
C VAL A 686 36.13 -17.81 20.72
N PHE A 687 35.68 -16.57 20.58
CA PHE A 687 35.76 -15.79 19.33
C PHE A 687 37.13 -15.12 19.11
N ASN A 688 38.20 -15.71 19.64
CA ASN A 688 39.54 -15.20 19.41
C ASN A 688 39.83 -15.14 17.89
N PRO A 689 40.29 -14.00 17.34
CA PRO A 689 40.60 -13.88 15.90
C PRO A 689 41.61 -14.90 15.36
N ALA A 690 42.34 -15.60 16.24
CA ALA A 690 43.27 -16.66 15.86
C ALA A 690 42.60 -18.02 15.55
N ASP A 691 41.34 -18.20 15.97
CA ASP A 691 40.61 -19.46 15.81
C ASP A 691 39.61 -19.35 14.63
N GLU A 692 39.73 -20.24 13.64
CA GLU A 692 38.78 -20.32 12.52
C GLU A 692 37.47 -20.96 13.00
N LEU A 693 36.50 -20.13 13.36
CA LEU A 693 35.16 -20.56 13.74
C LEU A 693 34.17 -20.44 12.58
N GLU A 694 33.31 -21.45 12.43
CA GLU A 694 32.17 -21.43 11.51
C GLU A 694 30.96 -20.65 12.08
N VAL A 695 31.23 -19.57 12.80
CA VAL A 695 30.21 -18.67 13.36
C VAL A 695 30.63 -17.22 13.25
N GLN A 696 29.65 -16.31 13.19
CA GLN A 696 29.87 -14.86 13.15
C GLN A 696 29.14 -14.20 14.32
N PHE A 697 29.85 -13.35 15.06
CA PHE A 697 29.31 -12.61 16.20
C PHE A 697 28.88 -11.20 15.78
N ALA A 698 27.67 -10.76 16.16
CA ALA A 698 27.21 -9.40 15.93
C ALA A 698 26.36 -8.86 17.07
N ILE A 699 26.52 -7.57 17.34
CA ILE A 699 25.56 -6.78 18.11
C ILE A 699 24.45 -6.31 17.16
N ALA A 700 23.20 -6.46 17.60
CA ALA A 700 22.00 -6.17 16.84
C ALA A 700 21.01 -5.28 17.64
N GLY A 701 19.83 -5.03 17.08
CA GLY A 701 18.76 -4.27 17.73
C GLY A 701 19.14 -2.86 18.19
N SER A 702 18.52 -2.41 19.29
CA SER A 702 18.65 -1.03 19.77
C SER A 702 20.06 -0.64 20.17
N PHE A 703 20.88 -1.58 20.67
CA PHE A 703 22.28 -1.25 20.97
C PHE A 703 23.10 -1.02 19.68
N ALA A 704 22.84 -1.76 18.61
CA ALA A 704 23.47 -1.49 17.32
C ALA A 704 23.00 -0.13 16.75
N ALA A 705 21.71 0.17 16.84
CA ALA A 705 21.15 1.44 16.40
C ALA A 705 21.76 2.63 17.16
N PHE A 706 21.86 2.50 18.48
CA PHE A 706 22.53 3.46 19.37
C PHE A 706 23.99 3.71 18.92
N LEU A 707 24.75 2.65 18.65
CA LEU A 707 26.16 2.77 18.24
C LEU A 707 26.29 3.48 16.89
N HIS A 708 25.46 3.15 15.90
CA HIS A 708 25.46 3.84 14.61
C HIS A 708 25.09 5.32 14.74
N ALA A 709 24.04 5.64 15.52
CA ALA A 709 23.63 7.02 15.76
C ALA A 709 24.72 7.83 16.48
N ASP A 710 25.33 7.27 17.54
CA ASP A 710 26.43 7.88 18.27
C ASP A 710 27.65 8.12 17.38
N TYR A 711 28.02 7.15 16.55
CA TYR A 711 29.12 7.29 15.59
C TYR A 711 28.86 8.37 14.53
N ALA A 712 27.64 8.38 13.98
CA ALA A 712 27.23 9.33 12.94
C ALA A 712 27.08 10.77 13.47
N SER A 713 26.71 10.93 14.75
CA SER A 713 26.33 12.21 15.37
C SER A 713 27.32 13.36 15.13
N THR A 714 28.61 13.06 15.01
CA THR A 714 29.66 14.08 14.77
C THR A 714 29.57 14.80 13.42
N ARG A 715 28.77 14.28 12.48
CA ARG A 715 28.67 14.78 11.10
C ARG A 715 27.24 15.09 10.63
N LEU A 716 26.24 14.81 11.46
CA LEU A 716 24.83 15.00 11.12
C LEU A 716 24.37 16.45 11.45
N PRO A 717 23.33 16.96 10.78
CA PRO A 717 22.69 18.22 11.14
C PRO A 717 22.10 18.19 12.55
N ALA A 718 22.14 19.33 13.25
CA ALA A 718 21.66 19.44 14.64
C ALA A 718 20.20 19.02 14.82
N ASP A 719 19.32 19.38 13.88
CA ASP A 719 17.90 19.00 13.93
C ASP A 719 17.71 17.49 13.82
N PHE A 720 18.53 16.82 12.99
CA PHE A 720 18.48 15.37 12.83
C PHE A 720 19.08 14.65 14.06
N ILE A 721 20.13 15.20 14.67
CA ILE A 721 20.66 14.71 15.95
C ILE A 721 19.58 14.74 17.04
N LYS A 722 18.83 15.83 17.12
CA LYS A 722 17.74 15.96 18.09
C LYS A 722 16.65 14.91 17.87
N GLN A 723 16.25 14.68 16.61
CA GLN A 723 15.31 13.60 16.27
C GLN A 723 15.83 12.23 16.71
N LEU A 724 17.12 11.92 16.48
CA LEU A 724 17.74 10.67 16.94
C LEU A 724 17.69 10.52 18.48
N GLU A 725 17.84 11.59 19.24
CA GLU A 725 17.74 11.52 20.71
C GLU A 725 16.31 11.24 21.20
N GLU A 726 15.31 11.78 20.50
CA GLU A 726 13.90 11.74 20.92
C GLU A 726 13.16 10.48 20.44
N GLU A 727 13.54 9.93 19.28
CA GLU A 727 12.74 8.95 18.55
C GLU A 727 13.43 7.60 18.32
N LEU A 728 14.75 7.49 18.51
CA LEU A 728 15.45 6.20 18.36
C LEU A 728 15.01 5.20 19.44
N ASP A 729 14.81 3.95 19.03
CA ASP A 729 14.46 2.83 19.90
C ASP A 729 15.44 2.72 21.09
N PRO A 730 14.96 2.79 22.35
CA PRO A 730 15.83 2.81 23.51
C PRO A 730 16.59 1.49 23.70
N VAL A 731 17.82 1.58 24.21
CA VAL A 731 18.64 0.41 24.56
C VAL A 731 18.13 -0.22 25.86
N ASP A 732 17.00 -0.90 25.74
CA ASP A 732 16.34 -1.59 26.84
C ASP A 732 16.96 -2.99 27.10
N VAL A 733 17.28 -3.74 26.04
CA VAL A 733 17.99 -5.01 26.10
C VAL A 733 19.07 -5.02 25.01
N ILE A 734 20.31 -5.33 25.39
CA ILE A 734 21.39 -5.50 24.44
C ILE A 734 21.23 -6.85 23.72
N GLU A 735 21.08 -6.81 22.40
CA GLU A 735 20.92 -8.01 21.58
C GLU A 735 22.25 -8.43 20.95
N ILE A 736 22.65 -9.67 21.22
CA ILE A 736 23.85 -10.31 20.68
C ILE A 736 23.41 -11.53 19.87
N LYS A 737 23.77 -11.57 18.58
CA LYS A 737 23.47 -12.67 17.68
C LYS A 737 24.74 -13.40 17.27
N VAL A 738 24.65 -14.72 17.21
CA VAL A 738 25.72 -15.63 16.78
C VAL A 738 25.19 -16.41 15.57
N PHE A 739 25.68 -16.08 14.39
CA PHE A 739 25.21 -16.61 13.12
C PHE A 739 26.01 -17.85 12.73
N CYS A 740 25.34 -18.98 12.56
CA CYS A 740 25.98 -20.21 12.07
C CYS A 740 26.35 -20.13 10.59
N HIS A 741 27.42 -20.80 10.18
CA HIS A 741 27.89 -20.78 8.80
C HIS A 741 26.82 -21.26 7.78
N PRO A 742 26.58 -20.51 6.68
CA PRO A 742 25.47 -20.77 5.74
C PRO A 742 25.42 -22.20 5.17
N ILE A 743 26.59 -22.78 4.85
CA ILE A 743 26.69 -24.12 4.25
C ILE A 743 26.26 -25.23 5.22
N ARG A 744 26.36 -25.01 6.54
CA ARG A 744 26.02 -25.99 7.57
C ARG A 744 24.71 -25.70 8.29
N LEU A 745 23.90 -24.74 7.81
CA LEU A 745 22.63 -24.34 8.43
C LEU A 745 21.65 -25.51 8.65
N LYS A 746 21.64 -26.49 7.74
CA LYS A 746 20.75 -27.67 7.84
C LYS A 746 21.19 -28.68 8.90
N ASP A 747 22.47 -28.66 9.29
CA ASP A 747 23.08 -29.60 10.24
C ASP A 747 23.37 -28.94 11.60
N ALA A 748 23.38 -27.62 11.66
CA ALA A 748 23.63 -26.85 12.88
C ALA A 748 22.45 -26.97 13.84
N LYS A 749 22.68 -27.64 14.98
CA LYS A 749 21.75 -27.66 16.11
C LYS A 749 22.12 -26.54 17.08
N PRO A 750 21.30 -25.49 17.25
CA PRO A 750 21.65 -24.34 18.08
C PRO A 750 22.05 -24.70 19.51
N ASP A 751 21.45 -25.73 20.10
CA ASP A 751 21.81 -26.21 21.44
C ASP A 751 23.24 -26.76 21.53
N ILE A 752 23.71 -27.46 20.50
CA ILE A 752 25.08 -28.01 20.46
C ILE A 752 26.08 -26.86 20.26
N VAL A 753 25.74 -25.89 19.39
CA VAL A 753 26.56 -24.70 19.18
C VAL A 753 26.66 -23.91 20.50
N TRP A 754 25.56 -23.82 21.26
CA TRP A 754 25.55 -23.19 22.57
C TRP A 754 26.50 -23.85 23.56
N GLU A 755 26.35 -25.17 23.74
CA GLU A 755 27.17 -25.96 24.67
C GLU A 755 28.66 -25.86 24.33
N SER A 756 28.98 -25.89 23.04
CA SER A 756 30.36 -25.84 22.55
C SER A 756 31.02 -24.47 22.71
N LEU A 757 30.27 -23.39 22.50
CA LEU A 757 30.83 -22.02 22.46
C LEU A 757 30.65 -21.23 23.75
N PHE A 758 29.61 -21.49 24.54
CA PHE A 758 29.22 -20.57 25.62
C PHE A 758 29.21 -21.20 27.00
N GLU A 759 28.94 -22.49 27.14
CA GLU A 759 28.74 -23.09 28.46
C GLU A 759 29.95 -22.98 29.38
N THR A 760 31.12 -23.45 28.93
CA THR A 760 32.36 -23.36 29.72
C THR A 760 32.85 -21.92 29.87
N PRO A 761 32.95 -21.11 28.80
CA PRO A 761 33.45 -19.74 28.90
C PRO A 761 32.58 -18.85 29.80
N LEU A 762 31.25 -18.87 29.66
CA LEU A 762 30.37 -18.03 30.47
C LEU A 762 30.44 -18.41 31.95
N LYS A 763 30.56 -19.71 32.27
CA LYS A 763 30.78 -20.17 33.63
C LYS A 763 32.09 -19.62 34.19
N SER A 764 33.18 -19.71 33.43
CA SER A 764 34.47 -19.13 33.82
C SER A 764 34.41 -17.61 34.02
N TYR A 765 33.69 -16.89 33.17
CA TYR A 765 33.48 -15.45 33.34
C TYR A 765 32.76 -15.11 34.65
N CYS A 766 31.67 -15.82 34.93
CA CYS A 766 30.91 -15.63 36.16
C CYS A 766 31.76 -15.92 37.41
N GLU A 767 32.58 -16.96 37.39
CA GLU A 767 33.49 -17.32 38.49
C GLU A 767 34.63 -16.31 38.67
N GLN A 768 35.23 -15.83 37.57
CA GLN A 768 36.37 -14.93 37.60
C GLN A 768 35.99 -13.49 37.96
N TYR A 769 34.91 -12.96 37.37
CA TYR A 769 34.57 -11.54 37.45
C TYR A 769 33.41 -11.23 38.37
N ASN A 770 32.64 -12.24 38.82
CA ASN A 770 31.45 -12.09 39.67
C ASN A 770 30.53 -10.93 39.22
N PRO A 771 30.00 -10.98 37.98
CA PRO A 771 29.24 -9.86 37.42
C PRO A 771 27.96 -9.58 38.22
N PRO A 772 27.40 -8.35 38.13
CA PRO A 772 26.18 -7.96 38.85
C PRO A 772 24.88 -8.55 38.26
N PHE A 773 24.99 -9.52 37.36
CA PHE A 773 23.89 -10.16 36.67
C PHE A 773 24.06 -11.68 36.68
N ASP A 774 22.94 -12.36 36.50
CA ASP A 774 22.86 -13.81 36.32
C ASP A 774 22.59 -14.12 34.85
N ILE A 775 23.06 -15.29 34.40
CA ILE A 775 22.85 -15.79 33.04
C ILE A 775 21.92 -17.00 33.13
N GLN A 776 20.79 -16.93 32.42
CA GLN A 776 19.75 -17.97 32.41
C GLN A 776 19.57 -18.48 30.97
N ARG A 777 19.74 -19.78 30.73
CA ARG A 777 19.56 -20.39 29.40
C ARG A 777 18.11 -20.85 29.21
N ASP A 778 17.57 -20.56 28.03
CA ASP A 778 16.31 -21.09 27.50
C ASP A 778 16.53 -21.51 26.04
N GLY A 779 16.71 -22.82 25.80
CA GLY A 779 17.04 -23.36 24.48
C GLY A 779 18.31 -22.74 23.88
N ASN A 780 18.16 -22.09 22.72
CA ASN A 780 19.23 -21.44 21.95
C ASN A 780 19.53 -19.98 22.36
N THR A 781 18.89 -19.52 23.44
CA THR A 781 19.02 -18.14 23.93
C THR A 781 19.48 -18.15 25.38
N ALA A 782 20.39 -17.24 25.73
CA ALA A 782 20.62 -16.89 27.13
C ALA A 782 20.17 -15.48 27.43
N TYR A 783 19.51 -15.35 28.57
CA TYR A 783 19.01 -14.13 29.15
C TYR A 783 19.95 -13.68 30.26
N ILE A 784 20.40 -12.44 30.18
CA ILE A 784 21.26 -11.81 31.18
C ILE A 784 20.38 -10.90 32.03
N VAL A 785 20.11 -11.32 33.27
CA VAL A 785 19.18 -10.68 34.19
C VAL A 785 19.93 -10.06 35.35
N TRP A 786 19.67 -8.79 35.65
CA TRP A 786 20.31 -8.12 36.78
C TRP A 786 19.95 -8.79 38.11
N ARG A 787 20.91 -8.96 39.03
CA ARG A 787 20.70 -9.72 40.28
C ARG A 787 19.74 -9.03 41.24
N GLU A 788 19.85 -7.71 41.33
CA GLU A 788 19.12 -6.88 42.27
C GLU A 788 17.88 -6.24 41.63
N ASN A 789 16.90 -5.90 42.45
CA ASN A 789 15.79 -5.07 42.01
C ASN A 789 16.32 -3.65 41.76
N ILE A 790 16.05 -3.13 40.56
CA ILE A 790 16.39 -1.77 40.18
C ILE A 790 15.09 -0.98 40.08
N SER A 791 15.05 0.16 40.76
CA SER A 791 13.97 1.13 40.58
C SER A 791 14.16 1.86 39.24
N ILE A 792 13.14 1.77 38.40
CA ILE A 792 13.02 2.43 37.10
C ILE A 792 11.64 3.09 37.14
N GLY A 793 11.61 4.40 37.26
CA GLY A 793 10.39 5.16 37.49
C GLY A 793 9.65 4.67 38.73
N GLU A 794 8.37 4.34 38.56
CA GLU A 794 7.51 3.82 39.62
C GLU A 794 7.63 2.30 39.83
N MET A 795 8.38 1.60 38.98
CA MET A 795 8.50 0.14 39.01
C MET A 795 9.84 -0.29 39.61
N SER A 796 9.83 -1.41 40.32
CA SER A 796 11.05 -2.01 40.87
C SER A 796 11.04 -3.52 40.65
N TYR A 797 11.97 -4.00 39.83
CA TYR A 797 12.08 -5.41 39.46
C TYR A 797 13.51 -5.75 39.04
N LYS A 798 13.79 -7.02 38.77
CA LYS A 798 15.06 -7.49 38.21
C LYS A 798 15.03 -7.39 36.67
N PRO A 799 15.69 -6.40 36.05
CA PRO A 799 15.61 -6.21 34.61
C PRO A 799 16.42 -7.25 33.82
N LEU A 800 15.84 -7.72 32.71
CA LEU A 800 16.60 -8.30 31.60
C LEU A 800 17.42 -7.17 30.94
N VAL A 801 18.73 -7.35 30.77
CA VAL A 801 19.64 -6.29 30.29
C VAL A 801 20.40 -6.66 29.02
N ALA A 802 20.57 -7.96 28.76
CA ALA A 802 21.12 -8.44 27.51
C ALA A 802 20.57 -9.83 27.18
N ARG A 803 20.65 -10.22 25.90
CA ARG A 803 20.41 -11.58 25.45
C ARG A 803 21.43 -12.00 24.39
N ILE A 804 21.81 -13.28 24.42
CA ILE A 804 22.66 -13.90 23.41
C ILE A 804 21.82 -14.97 22.71
N ARG A 805 21.70 -14.89 21.40
CA ARG A 805 20.91 -15.82 20.59
C ARG A 805 21.76 -16.47 19.50
N ILE A 806 21.66 -17.78 19.37
CA ILE A 806 22.20 -18.50 18.21
C ILE A 806 21.13 -18.51 17.12
N VAL A 807 21.48 -17.94 15.97
CA VAL A 807 20.58 -17.79 14.83
C VAL A 807 21.05 -18.64 13.65
N THR A 808 20.08 -19.27 12.99
CA THR A 808 20.26 -20.08 11.80
C THR A 808 19.88 -19.28 10.55
N GLU A 809 20.42 -18.07 10.47
CA GLU A 809 20.25 -17.13 9.36
C GLU A 809 21.55 -17.09 8.54
N GLY A 810 21.47 -16.55 7.32
CA GLY A 810 22.67 -16.26 6.54
C GLY A 810 23.60 -15.28 7.27
N TRP A 811 24.89 -15.33 6.97
CA TRP A 811 25.86 -14.40 7.54
C TRP A 811 25.57 -12.96 7.11
N PRO A 812 25.36 -12.03 8.08
CA PRO A 812 25.09 -10.64 7.76
C PRO A 812 26.40 -9.92 7.40
N GLN A 813 26.24 -8.72 6.85
CA GLN A 813 27.34 -7.77 6.78
C GLN A 813 27.53 -7.10 8.14
N LEU A 814 28.79 -6.87 8.52
CA LEU A 814 29.13 -6.22 9.78
C LEU A 814 29.82 -4.89 9.53
N SER A 815 29.50 -3.93 10.40
CA SER A 815 30.27 -2.72 10.62
C SER A 815 31.05 -2.86 11.93
N TYR A 816 32.20 -2.20 12.03
CA TYR A 816 32.95 -2.09 13.28
C TYR A 816 32.80 -0.69 13.84
N VAL A 817 31.86 -0.50 14.77
CA VAL A 817 31.56 0.81 15.37
C VAL A 817 32.12 0.85 16.77
N TRP A 818 33.00 1.82 17.04
CA TRP A 818 33.73 1.93 18.32
C TRP A 818 34.44 0.64 18.76
N GLY A 819 34.85 -0.19 17.79
CA GLY A 819 35.52 -1.47 18.02
C GLY A 819 34.57 -2.66 18.26
N TYR A 820 33.25 -2.45 18.24
CA TYR A 820 32.26 -3.52 18.34
C TYR A 820 31.84 -4.02 16.95
N PRO A 821 31.76 -5.34 16.73
CA PRO A 821 31.10 -5.90 15.55
C PRO A 821 29.59 -5.73 15.67
N VAL A 822 29.03 -4.81 14.88
CA VAL A 822 27.58 -4.52 14.80
C VAL A 822 27.05 -4.92 13.44
N LEU A 823 25.76 -5.27 13.36
CA LEU A 823 25.08 -5.38 12.07
C LEU A 823 25.30 -4.10 11.25
N SER A 824 25.53 -4.29 9.95
CA SER A 824 25.58 -3.18 9.00
C SER A 824 24.30 -2.36 9.06
N LEU A 825 24.35 -1.08 8.66
CA LEU A 825 23.13 -0.24 8.62
C LEU A 825 22.03 -0.90 7.78
N SER A 826 22.38 -1.51 6.64
CA SER A 826 21.42 -2.19 5.76
C SER A 826 20.73 -3.36 6.47
N ASP A 827 21.49 -4.27 7.06
CA ASP A 827 20.94 -5.45 7.75
C ASP A 827 20.16 -5.04 9.00
N LEU A 828 20.61 -3.99 9.70
CA LEU A 828 19.93 -3.47 10.88
C LEU A 828 18.59 -2.82 10.53
N ILE A 829 18.52 -2.02 9.46
CA ILE A 829 17.25 -1.44 9.00
C ILE A 829 16.27 -2.55 8.60
N GLN A 830 16.74 -3.57 7.87
CA GLN A 830 15.91 -4.73 7.53
C GLN A 830 15.41 -5.47 8.77
N GLU A 831 16.27 -5.64 9.79
CA GLU A 831 15.86 -6.21 11.07
C GLU A 831 14.75 -5.40 11.73
N TYR A 832 14.83 -4.06 11.72
CA TYR A 832 13.79 -3.19 12.27
C TYR A 832 12.47 -3.26 11.48
N PHE A 833 12.52 -3.30 10.14
CA PHE A 833 11.33 -3.50 9.32
C PHE A 833 10.66 -4.85 9.61
N LEU A 834 11.45 -5.92 9.71
CA LEU A 834 10.96 -7.24 10.05
C LEU A 834 10.35 -7.24 11.45
N LYS A 835 11.02 -6.65 12.46
CA LYS A 835 10.50 -6.55 13.83
C LYS A 835 9.17 -5.79 13.87
N ALA A 836 9.11 -4.61 13.27
CA ALA A 836 7.90 -3.78 13.20
C ALA A 836 6.75 -4.47 12.46
N GLY A 837 7.07 -5.29 11.45
CA GLY A 837 6.07 -5.95 10.62
C GLY A 837 5.72 -7.39 11.02
N THR A 838 6.40 -8.03 11.97
CA THR A 838 6.17 -9.47 12.25
C THR A 838 6.19 -9.85 13.72
N GLN A 839 6.79 -9.04 14.60
CA GLN A 839 7.02 -9.43 16.00
C GLN A 839 6.06 -8.77 16.97
N THR A 840 5.29 -7.77 16.52
CA THR A 840 4.34 -7.05 17.36
C THR A 840 3.32 -6.30 16.50
N GLU A 841 2.09 -6.19 17.01
CA GLU A 841 1.04 -5.32 16.49
C GLU A 841 0.73 -4.16 17.46
N GLU A 842 1.45 -4.07 18.59
CA GLU A 842 1.23 -2.99 19.56
C GLU A 842 1.61 -1.64 18.95
N PHE A 843 0.59 -0.82 18.74
CA PHE A 843 0.64 0.46 18.02
C PHE A 843 1.89 1.32 18.31
N LYS A 844 2.23 1.58 19.58
CA LYS A 844 3.37 2.45 19.91
C LYS A 844 4.70 1.80 19.61
N THR A 845 4.83 0.51 19.85
CA THR A 845 6.03 -0.26 19.54
C THR A 845 6.25 -0.34 18.04
N VAL A 846 5.21 -0.66 17.25
CA VAL A 846 5.29 -0.65 15.77
C VAL A 846 5.73 0.73 15.29
N LYS A 847 5.12 1.82 15.78
CA LYS A 847 5.48 3.19 15.42
C LYS A 847 6.95 3.51 15.76
N SER A 848 7.42 3.18 16.97
CA SER A 848 8.80 3.44 17.39
C SER A 848 9.83 2.65 16.58
N LEU A 849 9.55 1.38 16.27
CA LEU A 849 10.42 0.54 15.44
C LEU A 849 10.46 1.08 14.00
N SER A 850 9.32 1.50 13.46
CA SER A 850 9.21 2.12 12.12
C SER A 850 9.97 3.43 12.04
N GLN A 851 9.82 4.29 13.05
CA GLN A 851 10.58 5.54 13.18
C GLN A 851 12.08 5.27 13.23
N THR A 852 12.51 4.28 14.03
CA THR A 852 13.92 3.90 14.11
C THR A 852 14.46 3.40 12.77
N ALA A 853 13.71 2.56 12.05
CA ALA A 853 14.09 2.14 10.70
C ALA A 853 14.29 3.34 9.76
N ASN A 854 13.38 4.31 9.79
CA ASN A 854 13.46 5.53 8.97
C ASN A 854 14.62 6.44 9.37
N LEU A 855 14.92 6.58 10.67
CA LEU A 855 16.07 7.34 11.15
C LEU A 855 17.39 6.69 10.71
N LEU A 856 17.52 5.38 10.83
CA LEU A 856 18.68 4.63 10.35
C LEU A 856 18.83 4.72 8.82
N LYS A 857 17.70 4.69 8.09
CA LYS A 857 17.64 4.95 6.65
C LYS A 857 18.18 6.35 6.33
N GLY A 858 17.79 7.36 7.11
CA GLY A 858 18.30 8.73 7.01
C GLY A 858 19.81 8.86 7.28
N ILE A 859 20.36 8.10 8.23
CA ILE A 859 21.82 8.04 8.46
C ILE A 859 22.52 7.47 7.21
N LEU A 860 22.02 6.35 6.68
CA LEU A 860 22.60 5.69 5.51
C LEU A 860 22.59 6.62 4.28
N THR A 861 21.45 7.24 3.98
CA THR A 861 21.31 8.11 2.80
C THR A 861 22.11 9.40 2.91
N TYR A 862 22.25 9.98 4.11
CA TYR A 862 23.04 11.20 4.32
C TYR A 862 24.50 11.01 3.91
N PHE A 863 25.12 9.90 4.32
CA PHE A 863 26.52 9.64 3.98
C PHE A 863 26.71 9.17 2.54
N GLU A 864 25.73 8.48 1.95
CA GLU A 864 25.79 8.12 0.54
C GLU A 864 25.61 9.31 -0.41
N ALA A 865 24.76 10.29 -0.05
CA ALA A 865 24.58 11.52 -0.83
C ALA A 865 25.78 12.47 -0.72
N GLY A 866 26.54 12.40 0.38
CA GLY A 866 27.75 13.21 0.60
C GLY A 866 28.91 12.85 -0.33
N GLU A 867 29.05 11.59 -0.74
CA GLU A 867 30.10 11.14 -1.68
C GLU A 867 29.89 11.64 -3.12
N LEU A 868 28.76 12.30 -3.44
CA LEU A 868 28.51 12.91 -4.75
C LEU A 868 28.98 14.37 -4.84
N ASN A 869 29.34 15.00 -3.73
CA ASN A 869 29.73 16.41 -3.66
C ASN A 869 31.22 16.65 -3.35
N ASP A 870 31.99 15.57 -3.14
CA ASP A 870 33.46 15.56 -3.09
C ASP A 870 34.03 14.76 -4.26
#